data_AF-B9K7M4-F1
#
_entry.id   AF-B9K7M4-F1
#
_cell.length_a   1.000
_cell.length_b   1.000
_cell.length_c   1.000
_cell.angle_alpha   90.00
_cell.angle_beta   90.00
_cell.angle_gamma   90.00
#
_symmetry.space_group_name_H-M   'P 1'
#
loop_
_entity.id
_entity.type
_entity.pdbx_description
1 polymer ?
#
loop_
_entity_poly.entity_id
_entity_poly.type
_entity_poly.pdbx_seq_one_letter_code
_entity_poly.pdbx_strand_id
1 'polypeptide(L)'
;MNILEILKRTRVFQKSLKRRGMVLIQDIVVNHVGNYFRFKDGKFELNKDSIPTSAPTQFPFNMNNYNDPEQREMNVYHWTPDITNYSDLHQKLYYQLSGLDDLNTENPLVREALKDSYNFWIREVGVDGFRVDTAMYVPKDFWDDFFNGENGVMKQKRNFIAFGEAWLTSPPLDDSAEKEIESYFEHGFNAMLDFPLCEEIRRVLKGGKPTSWLAYRIERRNETLRKGLLVTFIDNHDMERFIRGTDEKTLKMAIAFLMTLPGIPVIYYGTEQSFEETRASMFASGWGSGGRDHFEKGSMYEFIKSAIGFRKNHTATRYGTVKTILSNKEGAGLLVYKIEDEHETLIVVMNTSNDERIRVYSDAFPEVEEVFSTGRKAQMIIQQDSTVFRVPPKSLTVYKVLSETSGKQPPDLNLKLNAEVNVGKEKVIISGETNGKKIFAYVDGMYRAIGDKIKLESGKFSYTLDPYRIGPGKHFVVLKVYGSTPREVLYSKELWFEVSIPIEKLSEVTDPLNDDYGPFGKYEYPTDITFKRQMDIVAAKVERMGPNLILWIKPREITTSWNPPFGFDHVSFQIFLDDPRKDGKSILPFQNYVIEDWDYEIFITGWSSAIFSSKGADERKFGTQLGSPEVLTTDGWIKIVVKGEWLGFPEEFTGWKIYITTWDYDGVENRFRPLEEEPKAYIFGGGKETDPYVMDDLWIKIEK
;
A
#
# COMPACT_ATOMS: atom_id res chain seq x y z
N MET A 1 0.37 -30.63 -24.06
CA MET A 1 1.30 -30.16 -25.12
C MET A 1 2.62 -30.90 -24.94
N ASN A 2 3.24 -31.46 -25.98
CA ASN A 2 4.54 -32.14 -25.84
C ASN A 2 5.64 -31.09 -25.55
N ILE A 3 6.61 -31.41 -24.66
CA ILE A 3 7.71 -30.54 -24.25
C ILE A 3 8.52 -29.97 -25.43
N LEU A 4 8.66 -30.72 -26.53
CA LEU A 4 9.33 -30.24 -27.74
C LEU A 4 8.63 -29.03 -28.37
N GLU A 5 7.30 -29.01 -28.33
CA GLU A 5 6.51 -27.89 -28.86
C GLU A 5 6.59 -26.67 -27.94
N ILE A 6 6.60 -26.88 -26.61
CA ILE A 6 6.84 -25.82 -25.63
C ILE A 6 8.21 -25.20 -25.89
N LEU A 7 9.28 -26.02 -25.96
CA LEU A 7 10.64 -25.55 -26.22
C LEU A 7 10.75 -24.77 -27.53
N LYS A 8 10.12 -25.25 -28.60
CA LYS A 8 10.11 -24.55 -29.89
C LYS A 8 9.44 -23.18 -29.76
N ARG A 9 8.28 -23.09 -29.11
CA ARG A 9 7.56 -21.82 -28.90
C ARG A 9 8.35 -20.86 -28.02
N THR A 10 8.91 -21.34 -26.90
CA THR A 10 9.68 -20.51 -25.98
C THR A 10 10.96 -19.99 -26.62
N ARG A 11 11.66 -20.79 -27.45
CA ARG A 11 12.81 -20.32 -28.25
C ARG A 11 12.42 -19.23 -29.24
N VAL A 12 11.29 -19.38 -29.92
CA VAL A 12 10.77 -18.36 -30.85
C VAL A 12 10.43 -17.07 -30.10
N PHE A 13 9.83 -17.19 -28.92
CA PHE A 13 9.52 -16.07 -28.04
C PHE A 13 10.79 -15.35 -27.58
N GLN A 14 11.77 -16.08 -27.05
CA GLN A 14 13.05 -15.54 -26.58
C GLN A 14 13.81 -14.80 -27.70
N LYS A 15 13.90 -15.40 -28.89
CA LYS A 15 14.50 -14.75 -30.07
C LYS A 15 13.75 -13.47 -30.46
N SER A 16 12.44 -13.46 -30.29
CA SER A 16 11.59 -12.30 -30.61
C SER A 16 11.75 -11.16 -29.61
N LEU A 17 11.98 -11.46 -28.33
CA LEU A 17 12.33 -10.48 -27.31
C LEU A 17 13.71 -9.86 -27.60
N LYS A 18 14.72 -10.70 -27.87
CA LYS A 18 16.08 -10.23 -28.20
C LYS A 18 16.11 -9.27 -29.40
N ARG A 19 15.37 -9.56 -30.48
CA ARG A 19 15.25 -8.65 -31.64
C ARG A 19 14.65 -7.28 -31.29
N ARG A 20 13.96 -7.16 -30.16
CA ARG A 20 13.35 -5.93 -29.65
C ARG A 20 14.16 -5.29 -28.53
N GLY A 21 15.36 -5.80 -28.23
CA GLY A 21 16.17 -5.34 -27.10
C GLY A 21 15.56 -5.66 -25.74
N MET A 22 14.73 -6.70 -25.66
CA MET A 22 14.11 -7.17 -24.41
C MET A 22 14.78 -8.45 -23.92
N VAL A 23 14.77 -8.64 -22.60
CA VAL A 23 15.30 -9.83 -21.91
C VAL A 23 14.15 -10.74 -21.47
N LEU A 24 14.44 -12.03 -21.31
CA LEU A 24 13.51 -13.03 -20.77
C LEU A 24 13.91 -13.41 -19.34
N ILE A 25 13.09 -13.04 -18.37
CA ILE A 25 13.23 -13.50 -16.98
C ILE A 25 12.19 -14.59 -16.75
N GLN A 26 12.61 -15.72 -16.19
CA GLN A 26 11.75 -16.86 -15.89
C GLN A 26 11.49 -16.95 -14.39
N ASP A 27 10.24 -17.20 -14.03
CA ASP A 27 9.87 -17.58 -12.67
C ASP A 27 10.29 -19.03 -12.40
N ILE A 28 10.95 -19.28 -11.27
CA ILE A 28 11.43 -20.60 -10.87
C ILE A 28 11.00 -20.93 -9.44
N VAL A 29 10.69 -22.21 -9.20
CA VAL A 29 10.24 -22.71 -7.90
C VAL A 29 11.18 -23.84 -7.48
N VAL A 30 11.97 -23.62 -6.44
CA VAL A 30 12.90 -24.62 -5.90
C VAL A 30 12.41 -25.24 -4.59
N ASN A 31 11.45 -24.58 -3.94
CA ASN A 31 10.96 -24.96 -2.62
C ASN A 31 10.10 -26.23 -2.67
N HIS A 32 9.17 -26.32 -3.62
CA HIS A 32 8.15 -27.34 -3.63
C HIS A 32 7.78 -27.78 -5.06
N VAL A 33 7.01 -28.87 -5.15
CA VAL A 33 6.31 -29.28 -6.37
C VAL A 33 4.80 -29.11 -6.20
N GLY A 34 3.97 -29.87 -6.93
CA GLY A 34 2.53 -29.89 -6.71
C GLY A 34 2.13 -30.53 -5.37
N ASN A 35 0.84 -30.53 -5.07
CA ASN A 35 0.25 -31.13 -3.88
C ASN A 35 -0.03 -32.63 -4.08
N TYR A 36 1.00 -33.46 -4.21
CA TYR A 36 0.81 -34.89 -4.49
C TYR A 36 0.66 -35.74 -3.23
N PHE A 37 0.99 -35.22 -2.06
CA PHE A 37 0.69 -35.88 -0.79
C PHE A 37 0.39 -34.89 0.33
N ARG A 38 -0.05 -35.40 1.47
CA ARG A 38 -0.21 -34.61 2.71
C ARG A 38 0.00 -35.49 3.93
N PHE A 39 0.25 -34.85 5.08
CA PHE A 39 0.23 -35.51 6.39
C PHE A 39 -0.96 -35.03 7.21
N LYS A 40 -1.90 -35.94 7.48
CA LYS A 40 -3.09 -35.68 8.31
C LYS A 40 -3.02 -36.50 9.58
N ASP A 41 -3.06 -35.85 10.75
CA ASP A 41 -2.95 -36.50 12.06
C ASP A 41 -1.71 -37.42 12.16
N GLY A 42 -0.60 -36.98 11.58
CA GLY A 42 0.67 -37.73 11.52
C GLY A 42 0.67 -38.90 10.52
N LYS A 43 -0.37 -39.08 9.71
CA LYS A 43 -0.47 -40.14 8.70
C LYS A 43 -0.27 -39.58 7.29
N PHE A 44 0.56 -40.27 6.52
CA PHE A 44 0.78 -39.97 5.12
C PHE A 44 -0.40 -40.37 4.24
N GLU A 45 -0.84 -39.46 3.37
CA GLU A 45 -1.89 -39.69 2.38
C GLU A 45 -1.42 -39.20 1.00
N LEU A 46 -1.49 -40.06 -0.03
CA LEU A 46 -1.29 -39.65 -1.42
C LEU A 46 -2.54 -38.94 -1.97
N ASN A 47 -2.33 -37.81 -2.63
CA ASN A 47 -3.35 -37.12 -3.41
C ASN A 47 -3.52 -37.80 -4.77
N LYS A 48 -4.47 -38.75 -4.84
CA LYS A 48 -4.80 -39.48 -6.08
C LYS A 48 -5.60 -38.67 -7.09
N ASP A 49 -6.14 -37.53 -6.67
CA ASP A 49 -6.97 -36.64 -7.49
C ASP A 49 -6.15 -35.48 -8.09
N SER A 50 -4.83 -35.49 -7.87
CA SER A 50 -3.91 -34.50 -8.46
C SER A 50 -3.97 -34.55 -9.99
N ILE A 51 -4.11 -33.37 -10.59
CA ILE A 51 -4.16 -33.14 -12.03
C ILE A 51 -3.14 -32.08 -12.42
N PRO A 52 -2.50 -32.17 -13.60
CA PRO A 52 -2.71 -33.17 -14.65
C PRO A 52 -1.97 -34.49 -14.44
N THR A 53 -1.14 -34.60 -13.40
CA THR A 53 -0.31 -35.78 -13.11
C THR A 53 -0.55 -36.22 -11.67
N SER A 54 -0.32 -37.52 -11.37
CA SER A 54 -0.46 -38.09 -10.02
C SER A 54 0.82 -38.05 -9.18
N ALA A 55 1.93 -37.67 -9.80
CA ALA A 55 3.25 -37.46 -9.19
C ALA A 55 4.09 -36.58 -10.12
N PRO A 56 5.19 -35.97 -9.65
CA PRO A 56 6.18 -35.37 -10.53
C PRO A 56 6.74 -36.41 -11.51
N THR A 57 7.14 -35.98 -12.71
CA THR A 57 7.66 -36.91 -13.75
C THR A 57 9.18 -37.03 -13.76
N GLN A 58 9.88 -36.06 -13.18
CA GLN A 58 11.35 -35.99 -13.18
C GLN A 58 11.91 -36.71 -11.95
N PHE A 59 12.99 -37.47 -12.13
CA PHE A 59 13.80 -37.98 -11.03
C PHE A 59 14.71 -36.87 -10.45
N PRO A 60 14.87 -36.74 -9.12
CA PRO A 60 14.33 -37.62 -8.08
C PRO A 60 12.92 -37.25 -7.59
N PHE A 61 12.32 -36.16 -8.08
CA PHE A 61 11.04 -35.64 -7.59
C PHE A 61 9.88 -36.64 -7.71
N ASN A 62 9.94 -37.60 -8.63
CA ASN A 62 8.93 -38.66 -8.73
C ASN A 62 8.95 -39.67 -7.56
N MET A 63 9.88 -39.55 -6.62
CA MET A 63 9.98 -40.38 -5.41
C MET A 63 9.15 -39.78 -4.25
N ASN A 64 7.84 -39.64 -4.45
CA ASN A 64 6.93 -38.93 -3.54
C ASN A 64 6.07 -39.84 -2.63
N ASN A 65 6.42 -41.13 -2.50
CA ASN A 65 5.65 -42.09 -1.71
C ASN A 65 6.35 -42.46 -0.40
N TYR A 66 5.99 -41.82 0.72
CA TYR A 66 6.55 -42.10 2.05
C TYR A 66 6.38 -43.55 2.55
N ASN A 67 5.34 -44.24 2.08
CA ASN A 67 5.09 -45.64 2.46
C ASN A 67 6.05 -46.61 1.77
N ASP A 68 6.74 -46.19 0.71
CA ASP A 68 7.82 -46.93 0.08
C ASP A 68 9.12 -46.70 0.87
N PRO A 69 9.71 -47.73 1.50
CA PRO A 69 10.92 -47.58 2.31
C PRO A 69 12.11 -47.02 1.55
N GLU A 70 12.27 -47.35 0.26
CA GLU A 70 13.39 -46.86 -0.55
C GLU A 70 13.23 -45.36 -0.83
N GLN A 71 12.01 -44.92 -1.14
CA GLN A 71 11.72 -43.50 -1.38
C GLN A 71 11.82 -42.67 -0.11
N ARG A 72 11.35 -43.20 1.01
CA ARG A 72 11.49 -42.54 2.31
C ARG A 72 12.96 -42.35 2.67
N GLU A 73 13.81 -43.36 2.47
CA GLU A 73 15.24 -43.29 2.73
C GLU A 73 15.97 -42.33 1.78
N MET A 74 15.53 -42.23 0.52
CA MET A 74 16.05 -41.22 -0.42
C MET A 74 15.81 -39.78 0.04
N ASN A 75 14.83 -39.55 0.93
CA ASN A 75 14.57 -38.29 1.62
C ASN A 75 14.57 -37.08 0.66
N VAL A 76 13.83 -37.21 -0.44
CA VAL A 76 13.69 -36.18 -1.48
C VAL A 76 12.80 -35.03 -1.02
N TYR A 77 11.91 -35.30 -0.07
CA TYR A 77 10.94 -34.36 0.49
C TYR A 77 11.13 -34.23 1.99
N HIS A 78 10.73 -33.08 2.53
CA HIS A 78 10.40 -33.00 3.95
C HIS A 78 9.07 -33.73 4.20
N TRP A 79 9.15 -34.85 4.91
CA TRP A 79 8.00 -35.70 5.24
C TRP A 79 7.24 -35.17 6.46
N THR A 80 6.67 -33.98 6.30
CA THR A 80 6.09 -33.16 7.38
C THR A 80 4.66 -32.73 7.05
N PRO A 81 3.85 -32.32 8.06
CA PRO A 81 2.60 -31.61 7.81
C PRO A 81 2.83 -30.19 7.30
N ASP A 82 1.73 -29.46 7.09
CA ASP A 82 1.72 -28.05 6.77
C ASP A 82 2.32 -27.19 7.89
N ILE A 83 2.89 -26.05 7.49
CA ILE A 83 3.25 -24.96 8.40
C ILE A 83 1.97 -24.52 9.13
N THR A 84 2.01 -24.61 10.46
CA THR A 84 0.93 -24.12 11.33
C THR A 84 1.34 -22.85 12.08
N ASN A 85 2.64 -22.59 12.20
CA ASN A 85 3.20 -21.39 12.79
C ASN A 85 4.30 -20.79 11.90
N TYR A 86 3.95 -19.76 11.12
CA TYR A 86 4.88 -19.07 10.21
C TYR A 86 5.98 -18.26 10.92
N SER A 87 5.88 -18.08 12.24
CA SER A 87 6.95 -17.47 13.05
C SER A 87 7.98 -18.49 13.56
N ASP A 88 7.69 -19.79 13.46
CA ASP A 88 8.65 -20.85 13.77
C ASP A 88 9.59 -21.05 12.57
N LEU A 89 10.87 -20.73 12.76
CA LEU A 89 11.88 -20.83 11.70
C LEU A 89 12.06 -22.27 11.21
N HIS A 90 11.92 -23.28 12.09
CA HIS A 90 12.05 -24.67 11.67
C HIS A 90 10.86 -25.10 10.82
N GLN A 91 9.62 -24.72 11.20
CA GLN A 91 8.48 -25.01 10.32
C GLN A 91 8.63 -24.28 8.99
N LYS A 92 8.98 -23.00 9.02
CA LYS A 92 9.13 -22.18 7.82
C LYS A 92 10.13 -22.75 6.81
N LEU A 93 11.19 -23.42 7.25
CA LEU A 93 12.24 -23.92 6.36
C LEU A 93 12.10 -25.39 5.95
N TYR A 94 11.31 -26.18 6.71
CA TYR A 94 11.31 -27.63 6.58
C TYR A 94 9.90 -28.26 6.61
N TYR A 95 8.83 -27.47 6.52
CA TYR A 95 7.43 -27.95 6.52
C TYR A 95 6.71 -27.54 5.23
N GLN A 96 5.58 -28.19 4.95
CA GLN A 96 4.82 -27.93 3.73
C GLN A 96 4.19 -26.54 3.73
N LEU A 97 4.42 -25.80 2.64
CA LEU A 97 3.80 -24.50 2.41
C LEU A 97 2.43 -24.70 1.75
N SER A 98 1.35 -24.49 2.51
CA SER A 98 -0.04 -24.54 2.01
C SER A 98 -0.40 -25.83 1.25
N GLY A 99 0.03 -26.99 1.76
CA GLY A 99 -0.25 -28.30 1.17
C GLY A 99 0.61 -28.65 -0.04
N LEU A 100 1.66 -27.88 -0.32
CA LEU A 100 2.60 -28.16 -1.40
C LEU A 100 3.74 -29.04 -0.89
N ASP A 101 4.08 -30.07 -1.68
CA ASP A 101 5.10 -31.06 -1.30
C ASP A 101 6.49 -30.40 -1.26
N ASP A 102 7.01 -30.21 -0.05
CA ASP A 102 8.24 -29.46 0.23
C ASP A 102 9.50 -30.30 -0.07
N LEU A 103 10.36 -29.80 -0.95
CA LEU A 103 11.58 -30.48 -1.38
C LEU A 103 12.67 -30.35 -0.30
N ASN A 104 13.34 -31.47 0.00
CA ASN A 104 14.51 -31.48 0.87
C ASN A 104 15.71 -30.88 0.13
N THR A 105 15.87 -29.56 0.23
CA THR A 105 16.92 -28.82 -0.49
C THR A 105 18.31 -29.02 0.11
N GLU A 106 18.45 -29.70 1.24
CA GLU A 106 19.70 -30.14 1.86
C GLU A 106 20.27 -31.37 1.15
N ASN A 107 19.40 -32.15 0.50
CA ASN A 107 19.76 -33.37 -0.21
C ASN A 107 20.54 -33.03 -1.50
N PRO A 108 21.80 -33.50 -1.65
CA PRO A 108 22.61 -33.21 -2.84
C PRO A 108 21.96 -33.69 -4.15
N LEU A 109 21.18 -34.79 -4.12
CA LEU A 109 20.48 -35.29 -5.29
C LEU A 109 19.37 -34.33 -5.75
N VAL A 110 18.69 -33.69 -4.80
CA VAL A 110 17.68 -32.65 -5.07
C VAL A 110 18.37 -31.39 -5.62
N ARG A 111 19.47 -30.94 -5.00
CA ARG A 111 20.24 -29.77 -5.48
C ARG A 111 20.71 -29.93 -6.92
N GLU A 112 21.31 -31.08 -7.26
CA GLU A 112 21.78 -31.35 -8.63
C GLU A 112 20.63 -31.41 -9.63
N ALA A 113 19.50 -32.05 -9.28
CA ALA A 113 18.34 -32.10 -10.16
C ALA A 113 17.73 -30.72 -10.42
N LEU A 114 17.65 -29.86 -9.39
CA LEU A 114 17.20 -28.47 -9.52
C LEU A 114 18.17 -27.66 -10.41
N LYS A 115 19.48 -27.76 -10.16
CA LYS A 115 20.50 -27.09 -10.98
C LYS A 115 20.41 -27.54 -12.44
N ASP A 116 20.29 -28.83 -12.72
CA ASP A 116 20.17 -29.30 -14.11
C ASP A 116 18.89 -28.79 -14.78
N SER A 117 17.74 -28.87 -14.10
CA SER A 117 16.47 -28.36 -14.61
C SER A 117 16.53 -26.89 -15.00
N TYR A 118 17.11 -26.03 -14.15
CA TYR A 118 17.15 -24.60 -14.42
C TYR A 118 18.26 -24.22 -15.39
N ASN A 119 19.42 -24.89 -15.34
CA ASN A 119 20.47 -24.72 -16.33
C ASN A 119 20.03 -25.16 -17.73
N PHE A 120 19.17 -26.16 -17.84
CA PHE A 120 18.56 -26.56 -19.10
C PHE A 120 17.83 -25.40 -19.77
N TRP A 121 17.03 -24.60 -19.05
CA TRP A 121 16.35 -23.44 -19.62
C TRP A 121 17.32 -22.33 -20.05
N ILE A 122 18.42 -22.14 -19.32
CA ILE A 122 19.48 -21.21 -19.71
C ILE A 122 20.14 -21.66 -21.02
N ARG A 123 20.51 -22.93 -21.14
CA ARG A 123 21.18 -23.49 -22.31
C ARG A 123 20.27 -23.57 -23.54
N GLU A 124 19.06 -24.10 -23.35
CA GLU A 124 18.18 -24.47 -24.46
C GLU A 124 17.31 -23.31 -24.96
N VAL A 125 16.90 -22.41 -24.07
CA VAL A 125 16.06 -21.26 -24.42
C VAL A 125 16.86 -19.96 -24.43
N GLY A 126 17.88 -19.83 -23.57
CA GLY A 126 18.66 -18.61 -23.44
C GLY A 126 18.01 -17.59 -22.51
N VAL A 127 17.38 -18.06 -21.42
CA VAL A 127 16.84 -17.22 -20.34
C VAL A 127 17.92 -16.26 -19.82
N ASP A 128 17.53 -15.03 -19.51
CA ASP A 128 18.41 -13.91 -19.15
C ASP A 128 18.39 -13.60 -17.64
N GLY A 129 17.45 -14.17 -16.89
CA GLY A 129 17.40 -14.09 -15.44
C GLY A 129 16.31 -14.96 -14.80
N PHE A 130 16.33 -15.05 -13.48
CA PHE A 130 15.32 -15.73 -12.69
C PHE A 130 14.64 -14.81 -11.67
N ARG A 131 13.31 -14.92 -11.57
CA ARG A 131 12.55 -14.59 -10.35
C ARG A 131 12.44 -15.89 -9.58
N VAL A 132 12.88 -15.89 -8.33
CA VAL A 132 12.91 -17.10 -7.49
C VAL A 132 11.78 -17.01 -6.49
N ASP A 133 10.82 -17.92 -6.63
CA ASP A 133 9.67 -18.05 -5.76
C ASP A 133 10.09 -18.45 -4.33
N THR A 134 9.35 -17.94 -3.34
CA THR A 134 9.37 -18.38 -1.95
C THR A 134 10.77 -18.48 -1.33
N ALA A 135 11.66 -17.57 -1.69
CA ALA A 135 13.09 -17.65 -1.35
C ALA A 135 13.35 -17.72 0.17
N MET A 136 12.44 -17.16 0.97
CA MET A 136 12.53 -17.17 2.44
C MET A 136 12.13 -18.48 3.13
N TYR A 137 11.57 -19.44 2.38
CA TYR A 137 11.18 -20.77 2.87
C TYR A 137 12.26 -21.84 2.61
N VAL A 138 13.37 -21.45 1.96
CA VAL A 138 14.48 -22.35 1.65
C VAL A 138 15.72 -21.95 2.46
N PRO A 139 16.43 -22.89 3.09
CA PRO A 139 17.66 -22.62 3.83
C PRO A 139 18.72 -21.87 3.00
N LYS A 140 19.43 -20.93 3.63
CA LYS A 140 20.32 -20.01 2.90
C LYS A 140 21.53 -20.70 2.25
N ASP A 141 22.01 -21.81 2.83
CA ASP A 141 23.13 -22.59 2.30
C ASP A 141 22.80 -23.32 0.98
N PHE A 142 21.52 -23.55 0.69
CA PHE A 142 21.08 -24.01 -0.63
C PHE A 142 21.45 -22.99 -1.71
N TRP A 143 21.22 -21.70 -1.45
CA TRP A 143 21.45 -20.63 -2.44
C TRP A 143 22.94 -20.48 -2.80
N ASP A 144 23.83 -20.68 -1.82
CA ASP A 144 25.28 -20.70 -2.05
C ASP A 144 25.67 -21.73 -3.11
N ASP A 145 25.17 -22.97 -3.00
CA ASP A 145 25.42 -24.03 -3.99
C ASP A 145 24.65 -23.78 -5.30
N PHE A 146 23.37 -23.45 -5.21
CA PHE A 146 22.50 -23.29 -6.38
C PHE A 146 23.01 -22.21 -7.34
N PHE A 147 23.50 -21.08 -6.81
CA PHE A 147 24.03 -19.99 -7.64
C PHE A 147 25.52 -20.13 -7.92
N ASN A 148 26.32 -20.42 -6.89
CA ASN A 148 27.79 -20.29 -6.95
C ASN A 148 28.54 -21.62 -6.81
N GLY A 149 27.85 -22.72 -6.52
CA GLY A 149 28.41 -24.07 -6.42
C GLY A 149 28.86 -24.66 -7.76
N GLU A 150 29.15 -25.95 -7.77
CA GLU A 150 29.45 -26.65 -9.02
C GLU A 150 28.20 -26.65 -9.92
N ASN A 151 28.39 -26.33 -11.20
CA ASN A 151 27.30 -26.10 -12.15
C ASN A 151 26.26 -25.04 -11.71
N GLY A 152 26.61 -24.15 -10.77
CA GLY A 152 25.69 -23.12 -10.29
C GLY A 152 25.16 -22.21 -11.41
N VAL A 153 23.95 -21.71 -11.23
CA VAL A 153 23.19 -20.91 -12.21
C VAL A 153 23.97 -19.68 -12.68
N MET A 154 24.63 -18.97 -11.76
CA MET A 154 25.36 -17.72 -12.08
C MET A 154 26.60 -17.96 -12.93
N LYS A 155 27.08 -19.21 -13.01
CA LYS A 155 28.22 -19.61 -13.84
C LYS A 155 27.82 -19.93 -15.29
N GLN A 156 26.53 -20.15 -15.57
CA GLN A 156 26.09 -20.57 -16.90
C GLN A 156 26.06 -19.43 -17.92
N LYS A 157 25.87 -18.19 -17.46
CA LYS A 157 25.69 -17.04 -18.35
C LYS A 157 26.15 -15.74 -17.70
N ARG A 158 26.93 -14.95 -18.44
CA ARG A 158 27.30 -13.59 -18.03
C ARG A 158 26.10 -12.67 -18.05
N ASN A 159 26.07 -11.68 -17.16
CA ASN A 159 24.98 -10.69 -17.03
C ASN A 159 23.62 -11.35 -16.78
N PHE A 160 23.57 -12.28 -15.83
CA PHE A 160 22.36 -12.96 -15.40
C PHE A 160 21.83 -12.31 -14.11
N ILE A 161 20.54 -11.97 -14.07
CA ILE A 161 19.90 -11.45 -12.86
C ILE A 161 19.15 -12.58 -12.16
N ALA A 162 19.29 -12.69 -10.85
CA ALA A 162 18.51 -13.60 -10.02
C ALA A 162 17.94 -12.81 -8.84
N PHE A 163 16.62 -12.78 -8.74
CA PHE A 163 15.95 -12.04 -7.67
C PHE A 163 14.92 -12.86 -6.92
N GLY A 164 15.08 -12.89 -5.60
CA GLY A 164 14.23 -13.66 -4.71
C GLY A 164 12.95 -12.93 -4.34
N GLU A 165 11.89 -13.70 -4.18
CA GLU A 165 10.67 -13.32 -3.49
C GLU A 165 10.81 -13.69 -2.02
N ALA A 166 11.04 -12.68 -1.19
CA ALA A 166 10.96 -12.80 0.27
C ALA A 166 9.88 -11.81 0.73
N TRP A 167 8.68 -12.32 1.03
CA TRP A 167 7.55 -11.52 1.50
C TRP A 167 7.80 -11.01 2.93
N LEU A 168 8.64 -10.00 3.03
CA LEU A 168 9.04 -9.35 4.27
C LEU A 168 8.71 -7.87 4.18
N THR A 169 8.00 -7.37 5.18
CA THR A 169 7.65 -5.96 5.30
C THR A 169 8.06 -5.45 6.66
N SER A 170 8.63 -4.24 6.71
CA SER A 170 8.88 -3.56 7.98
C SER A 170 7.66 -2.75 8.43
N PRO A 171 7.47 -2.60 9.75
CA PRO A 171 6.68 -1.50 10.28
C PRO A 171 7.17 -0.14 9.74
N PRO A 172 6.33 0.90 9.81
CA PRO A 172 6.76 2.24 9.45
C PRO A 172 7.97 2.69 10.29
N LEU A 173 8.94 3.35 9.64
CA LEU A 173 10.16 3.87 10.29
C LEU A 173 11.08 2.79 10.91
N ASP A 174 10.94 1.54 10.47
CA ASP A 174 11.79 0.40 10.83
C ASP A 174 12.45 -0.22 9.58
N ASP A 175 13.59 -0.90 9.76
CA ASP A 175 14.37 -1.53 8.67
C ASP A 175 14.72 -3.01 8.89
N SER A 176 13.98 -3.72 9.75
CA SER A 176 14.20 -5.14 10.01
C SER A 176 14.06 -6.02 8.76
N ALA A 177 13.05 -5.77 7.92
CA ALA A 177 12.84 -6.50 6.67
C ALA A 177 13.95 -6.21 5.65
N GLU A 178 14.39 -4.95 5.51
CA GLU A 178 15.53 -4.60 4.65
C GLU A 178 16.80 -5.31 5.05
N LYS A 179 17.11 -5.38 6.35
CA LYS A 179 18.30 -6.09 6.84
C LYS A 179 18.26 -7.58 6.50
N GLU A 180 17.10 -8.20 6.63
CA GLU A 180 16.93 -9.60 6.23
C GLU A 180 17.04 -9.78 4.72
N ILE A 181 16.43 -8.90 3.91
CA ILE A 181 16.57 -8.89 2.45
C ILE A 181 18.05 -8.74 2.03
N GLU A 182 18.80 -7.85 2.69
CA GLU A 182 20.21 -7.63 2.41
C GLU A 182 21.07 -8.87 2.63
N SER A 183 20.70 -9.74 3.57
CA SER A 183 21.45 -10.97 3.83
C SER A 183 21.44 -11.94 2.64
N TYR A 184 20.41 -11.91 1.78
CA TYR A 184 20.35 -12.76 0.58
C TYR A 184 21.42 -12.41 -0.45
N PHE A 185 21.95 -11.18 -0.44
CA PHE A 185 23.04 -10.79 -1.33
C PHE A 185 24.36 -11.51 -1.00
N GLU A 186 24.52 -11.97 0.24
CA GLU A 186 25.68 -12.79 0.65
C GLU A 186 25.57 -14.23 0.13
N HIS A 187 24.36 -14.65 -0.29
CA HIS A 187 24.04 -16.00 -0.73
C HIS A 187 23.74 -16.11 -2.23
N GLY A 188 24.38 -15.27 -3.05
CA GLY A 188 24.37 -15.38 -4.52
C GLY A 188 23.24 -14.64 -5.24
N PHE A 189 22.22 -14.15 -4.54
CA PHE A 189 21.25 -13.23 -5.16
C PHE A 189 21.92 -11.90 -5.50
N ASN A 190 21.61 -11.33 -6.67
CA ASN A 190 22.08 -10.00 -7.05
C ASN A 190 20.96 -8.96 -7.12
N ALA A 191 19.71 -9.38 -6.93
CA ALA A 191 18.61 -8.49 -6.63
C ALA A 191 17.57 -9.16 -5.73
N MET A 192 16.64 -8.41 -5.16
CA MET A 192 15.50 -8.93 -4.38
C MET A 192 14.25 -8.10 -4.66
N LEU A 193 13.06 -8.71 -4.52
CA LEU A 193 11.79 -7.98 -4.53
C LEU A 193 11.71 -6.99 -3.35
N ASP A 194 11.34 -5.75 -3.64
CA ASP A 194 11.29 -4.65 -2.67
C ASP A 194 9.90 -4.54 -2.02
N PHE A 195 9.51 -5.59 -1.28
CA PHE A 195 8.27 -5.60 -0.51
C PHE A 195 8.16 -4.46 0.52
N PRO A 196 9.23 -4.07 1.24
CA PRO A 196 9.15 -2.94 2.16
C PRO A 196 8.74 -1.64 1.48
N LEU A 197 9.26 -1.34 0.28
CA LEU A 197 8.82 -0.18 -0.49
C LEU A 197 7.40 -0.35 -1.04
N CYS A 198 7.07 -1.53 -1.60
CA CYS A 198 5.73 -1.81 -2.14
C CYS A 198 4.65 -1.55 -1.07
N GLU A 199 4.85 -2.10 0.13
CA GLU A 199 3.92 -1.93 1.24
C GLU A 199 3.85 -0.46 1.72
N GLU A 200 4.97 0.24 1.81
CA GLU A 200 4.98 1.66 2.21
C GLU A 200 4.31 2.58 1.16
N ILE A 201 4.45 2.25 -0.13
CA ILE A 201 3.72 2.91 -1.22
C ILE A 201 2.22 2.73 -1.02
N ARG A 202 1.75 1.51 -0.70
CA ARG A 202 0.33 1.24 -0.46
C ARG A 202 -0.16 1.98 0.77
N ARG A 203 0.56 1.93 1.90
CA ARG A 203 0.22 2.68 3.13
C ARG A 203 0.07 4.17 2.85
N VAL A 204 1.01 4.79 2.14
CA VAL A 204 1.04 6.26 1.99
C VAL A 204 0.22 6.78 0.81
N LEU A 205 0.36 6.20 -0.39
CA LEU A 205 -0.31 6.72 -1.59
C LEU A 205 -1.77 6.29 -1.69
N LYS A 206 -2.06 5.01 -1.40
CA LYS A 206 -3.41 4.45 -1.36
C LYS A 206 -4.08 4.72 0.00
N GLY A 207 -3.37 4.44 1.10
CA GLY A 207 -3.90 4.52 2.47
C GLY A 207 -3.72 5.86 3.20
N GLY A 208 -3.29 6.94 2.51
CA GLY A 208 -3.26 8.30 3.08
C GLY A 208 -2.38 8.51 4.32
N LYS A 209 -1.44 7.61 4.60
CA LYS A 209 -0.53 7.67 5.75
C LYS A 209 0.56 8.76 5.61
N PRO A 210 1.31 9.08 6.68
CA PRO A 210 2.36 10.11 6.66
C PRO A 210 3.39 9.93 5.55
N THR A 211 3.69 11.01 4.82
CA THR A 211 4.76 10.97 3.80
C THR A 211 6.14 10.81 4.41
N SER A 212 6.30 11.04 5.72
CA SER A 212 7.53 10.74 6.45
C SER A 212 7.87 9.24 6.46
N TRP A 213 6.88 8.36 6.34
CA TRP A 213 7.12 6.92 6.26
C TRP A 213 7.80 6.55 4.93
N LEU A 214 7.26 7.06 3.81
CA LEU A 214 7.92 6.94 2.51
C LEU A 214 9.29 7.60 2.48
N ALA A 215 9.46 8.77 3.10
CA ALA A 215 10.75 9.47 3.18
C ALA A 215 11.84 8.59 3.82
N TYR A 216 11.52 7.97 4.95
CA TYR A 216 12.43 7.02 5.61
C TYR A 216 12.76 5.85 4.68
N ARG A 217 11.74 5.23 4.09
CA ARG A 217 11.90 4.05 3.23
C ARG A 217 12.79 4.33 2.01
N ILE A 218 12.57 5.45 1.31
CA ILE A 218 13.38 5.77 0.11
C ILE A 218 14.82 6.12 0.43
N GLU A 219 15.11 6.69 1.60
CA GLU A 219 16.49 6.96 2.03
C GLU A 219 17.20 5.68 2.49
N ARG A 220 16.53 4.82 3.25
CA ARG A 220 17.10 3.55 3.74
C ARG A 220 17.57 2.65 2.60
N ARG A 221 16.85 2.67 1.47
CA ARG A 221 17.21 1.92 0.25
C ARG A 221 18.58 2.27 -0.31
N ASN A 222 19.11 3.48 -0.06
CA ASN A 222 20.45 3.84 -0.53
C ASN A 222 21.53 2.88 0.00
N GLU A 223 21.37 2.35 1.21
CA GLU A 223 22.31 1.39 1.80
C GLU A 223 22.16 0.01 1.16
N THR A 224 20.93 -0.47 0.98
CA THR A 224 20.63 -1.75 0.33
C THR A 224 21.13 -1.77 -1.12
N LEU A 225 20.94 -0.67 -1.85
CA LEU A 225 21.37 -0.52 -3.25
C LEU A 225 22.90 -0.53 -3.44
N ARG A 226 23.68 -0.34 -2.36
CA ARG A 226 25.14 -0.53 -2.41
C ARG A 226 25.55 -2.01 -2.38
N LYS A 227 24.67 -2.90 -1.91
CA LYS A 227 24.91 -4.34 -1.77
C LYS A 227 24.34 -5.14 -2.93
N GLY A 228 23.15 -4.77 -3.41
CA GLY A 228 22.45 -5.47 -4.49
C GLY A 228 21.33 -4.62 -5.09
N LEU A 229 20.66 -5.12 -6.12
CA LEU A 229 19.58 -4.38 -6.78
C LEU A 229 18.23 -4.64 -6.08
N LEU A 230 17.32 -3.67 -6.18
CA LEU A 230 15.96 -3.81 -5.68
C LEU A 230 14.97 -3.78 -6.85
N VAL A 231 14.11 -4.79 -6.90
CA VAL A 231 13.04 -4.92 -7.90
C VAL A 231 11.77 -4.34 -7.30
N THR A 232 11.36 -3.16 -7.77
CA THR A 232 10.28 -2.36 -7.19
C THR A 232 8.95 -2.57 -7.92
N PHE A 233 7.84 -2.55 -7.19
CA PHE A 233 6.50 -2.78 -7.72
C PHE A 233 5.46 -2.15 -6.78
N ILE A 234 4.20 -2.07 -7.22
CA ILE A 234 3.05 -1.56 -6.43
C ILE A 234 1.99 -2.62 -6.15
N ASP A 235 1.96 -3.66 -6.97
CA ASP A 235 1.13 -4.85 -6.90
C ASP A 235 1.79 -5.99 -7.69
N ASN A 236 1.29 -7.21 -7.50
CA ASN A 236 1.73 -8.39 -8.21
C ASN A 236 0.57 -9.40 -8.33
N HIS A 237 0.89 -10.68 -8.58
CA HIS A 237 -0.09 -11.74 -8.79
C HIS A 237 -0.74 -12.27 -7.50
N ASP A 238 -0.21 -11.93 -6.33
CA ASP A 238 -0.66 -12.39 -5.01
C ASP A 238 -1.20 -11.25 -4.13
N MET A 239 -1.33 -10.07 -4.72
CA MET A 239 -1.85 -8.87 -4.07
C MET A 239 -3.06 -8.36 -4.83
N GLU A 240 -3.98 -7.74 -4.10
CA GLU A 240 -5.00 -6.87 -4.68
C GLU A 240 -4.35 -5.83 -5.60
N ARG A 241 -4.94 -5.67 -6.80
CA ARG A 241 -4.57 -4.63 -7.77
C ARG A 241 -4.52 -3.25 -7.11
N PHE A 242 -3.49 -2.47 -7.42
CA PHE A 242 -3.26 -1.19 -6.73
C PHE A 242 -4.41 -0.20 -6.94
N ILE A 243 -5.01 -0.17 -8.14
CA ILE A 243 -6.10 0.77 -8.48
C ILE A 243 -7.39 0.53 -7.71
N ARG A 244 -7.59 -0.70 -7.23
CA ARG A 244 -8.81 -1.07 -6.52
C ARG A 244 -8.94 -0.24 -5.23
N GLY A 245 -10.10 0.35 -5.00
CA GLY A 245 -10.31 1.25 -3.85
C GLY A 245 -9.56 2.59 -3.95
N THR A 246 -9.06 2.97 -5.12
CA THR A 246 -8.49 4.29 -5.39
C THR A 246 -8.80 4.75 -6.82
N ASP A 247 -8.15 5.81 -7.31
CA ASP A 247 -8.39 6.38 -8.65
C ASP A 247 -7.16 6.32 -9.57
N GLU A 248 -7.38 6.55 -10.86
CA GLU A 248 -6.30 6.60 -11.85
C GLU A 248 -5.24 7.67 -11.54
N LYS A 249 -5.59 8.76 -10.85
CA LYS A 249 -4.61 9.80 -10.49
C LYS A 249 -3.62 9.24 -9.48
N THR A 250 -4.11 8.51 -8.49
CA THR A 250 -3.30 7.85 -7.48
C THR A 250 -2.46 6.73 -8.08
N LEU A 251 -3.01 5.92 -9.00
CA LEU A 251 -2.24 4.93 -9.75
C LEU A 251 -1.12 5.58 -10.59
N LYS A 252 -1.43 6.65 -11.34
CA LYS A 252 -0.43 7.41 -12.12
C LYS A 252 0.68 7.98 -11.24
N MET A 253 0.32 8.52 -10.07
CA MET A 253 1.28 9.02 -9.09
C MET A 253 2.19 7.89 -8.56
N ALA A 254 1.64 6.71 -8.25
CA ALA A 254 2.41 5.57 -7.77
C ALA A 254 3.39 5.03 -8.84
N ILE A 255 2.94 4.91 -10.09
CA ILE A 255 3.80 4.53 -11.22
C ILE A 255 4.89 5.57 -11.44
N ALA A 256 4.56 6.87 -11.44
CA ALA A 256 5.54 7.93 -11.57
C ALA A 256 6.59 7.90 -10.45
N PHE A 257 6.15 7.67 -9.21
CA PHE A 257 7.02 7.53 -8.05
C PHE A 257 7.96 6.32 -8.17
N LEU A 258 7.51 5.18 -8.68
CA LEU A 258 8.42 4.08 -9.01
C LEU A 258 9.44 4.46 -10.08
N MET A 259 9.03 5.22 -11.09
CA MET A 259 9.89 5.61 -12.21
C MET A 259 10.95 6.64 -11.84
N THR A 260 10.80 7.37 -10.74
CA THR A 260 11.82 8.29 -10.24
C THR A 260 12.89 7.57 -9.42
N LEU A 261 12.60 6.44 -8.76
CA LEU A 261 13.52 5.81 -7.81
C LEU A 261 14.55 4.87 -8.46
N PRO A 262 15.80 4.81 -7.96
CA PRO A 262 16.77 3.79 -8.35
C PRO A 262 16.28 2.37 -8.04
N GLY A 263 16.68 1.40 -8.87
CA GLY A 263 16.18 0.02 -8.85
C GLY A 263 15.57 -0.42 -10.18
N ILE A 264 14.84 -1.54 -10.17
CA ILE A 264 14.21 -2.14 -11.35
C ILE A 264 12.68 -2.12 -11.18
N PRO A 265 11.97 -1.12 -11.73
CA PRO A 265 10.52 -1.08 -11.64
C PRO A 265 9.88 -2.18 -12.50
N VAL A 266 8.99 -2.96 -11.88
CA VAL A 266 8.15 -3.99 -12.50
C VAL A 266 6.70 -3.50 -12.44
N ILE A 267 6.05 -3.49 -13.60
CA ILE A 267 4.63 -3.20 -13.74
C ILE A 267 3.94 -4.53 -14.02
N TYR A 268 2.99 -4.92 -13.16
CA TYR A 268 2.22 -6.13 -13.36
C TYR A 268 1.25 -5.96 -14.54
N TYR A 269 1.08 -7.01 -15.35
CA TYR A 269 0.30 -6.91 -16.58
C TYR A 269 -1.16 -6.54 -16.30
N GLY A 270 -1.79 -5.76 -17.17
CA GLY A 270 -3.17 -5.29 -16.99
C GLY A 270 -3.26 -3.98 -16.21
N THR A 271 -2.19 -3.54 -15.53
CA THR A 271 -2.13 -2.21 -14.90
C THR A 271 -2.27 -1.10 -15.95
N GLU A 272 -1.77 -1.31 -17.17
CA GLU A 272 -1.96 -0.39 -18.31
C GLU A 272 -3.40 -0.34 -18.84
N GLN A 273 -4.22 -1.30 -18.45
CA GLN A 273 -5.67 -1.38 -18.71
C GLN A 273 -6.50 -1.04 -17.48
N SER A 274 -5.86 -0.65 -16.37
CA SER A 274 -6.53 -0.37 -15.09
C SER A 274 -7.32 -1.59 -14.55
N PHE A 275 -6.80 -2.81 -14.70
CA PHE A 275 -7.44 -4.01 -14.12
C PHE A 275 -7.63 -3.86 -12.61
N GLU A 276 -8.84 -4.17 -12.14
CA GLU A 276 -9.18 -4.23 -10.71
C GLU A 276 -9.17 -5.68 -10.20
N GLU A 277 -9.37 -6.65 -11.08
CA GLU A 277 -9.38 -8.07 -10.76
C GLU A 277 -7.96 -8.66 -10.73
N THR A 278 -7.62 -9.25 -9.58
CA THR A 278 -6.39 -10.02 -9.39
C THR A 278 -6.36 -11.21 -10.35
N ARG A 279 -5.26 -11.40 -11.10
CA ARG A 279 -5.05 -12.51 -12.06
C ARG A 279 -6.01 -12.57 -13.27
N ALA A 280 -6.85 -11.56 -13.51
CA ALA A 280 -7.65 -11.50 -14.73
C ALA A 280 -6.77 -11.46 -15.99
N SER A 281 -7.18 -12.17 -17.04
CA SER A 281 -6.38 -12.37 -18.24
C SER A 281 -6.51 -11.24 -19.25
N MET A 282 -5.40 -10.92 -19.92
CA MET A 282 -5.38 -10.02 -21.08
C MET A 282 -6.02 -10.63 -22.33
N PHE A 283 -6.18 -11.97 -22.36
CA PHE A 283 -6.68 -12.70 -23.52
C PHE A 283 -8.14 -13.08 -23.33
N ALA A 284 -8.93 -12.99 -24.40
CA ALA A 284 -10.38 -13.27 -24.40
C ALA A 284 -10.78 -14.64 -23.85
N SER A 285 -9.92 -15.65 -24.01
CA SER A 285 -10.20 -17.00 -23.53
C SER A 285 -9.79 -17.22 -22.07
N GLY A 286 -9.11 -16.26 -21.45
CA GLY A 286 -8.59 -16.39 -20.10
C GLY A 286 -9.62 -16.03 -19.04
N TRP A 287 -9.38 -16.51 -17.83
CA TRP A 287 -10.21 -16.23 -16.66
C TRP A 287 -10.29 -14.72 -16.38
N GLY A 288 -11.45 -14.23 -15.97
CA GLY A 288 -11.68 -12.82 -15.64
C GLY A 288 -11.67 -11.85 -16.84
N SER A 289 -11.44 -12.32 -18.07
CA SER A 289 -11.32 -11.43 -19.25
C SER A 289 -12.65 -10.85 -19.75
N GLY A 290 -13.79 -11.47 -19.38
CA GLY A 290 -15.10 -11.13 -19.94
C GLY A 290 -15.27 -11.50 -21.42
N GLY A 291 -14.45 -12.42 -21.95
CA GLY A 291 -14.57 -12.87 -23.35
C GLY A 291 -13.96 -11.92 -24.38
N ARG A 292 -13.11 -10.98 -23.95
CA ARG A 292 -12.45 -9.99 -24.82
C ARG A 292 -10.95 -9.91 -24.57
N ASP A 293 -10.21 -9.55 -25.61
CA ASP A 293 -8.79 -9.19 -25.49
C ASP A 293 -8.66 -7.76 -24.95
N HIS A 294 -7.58 -7.51 -24.18
CA HIS A 294 -7.32 -6.23 -23.50
C HIS A 294 -5.97 -5.61 -23.90
N PHE A 295 -5.77 -5.36 -25.20
CA PHE A 295 -4.52 -4.82 -25.74
C PHE A 295 -4.63 -3.36 -26.22
N GLU A 296 -5.65 -2.63 -25.76
CA GLU A 296 -5.89 -1.25 -26.14
C GLU A 296 -4.80 -0.30 -25.65
N LYS A 297 -4.50 0.75 -26.43
CA LYS A 297 -3.54 1.79 -26.05
C LYS A 297 -4.28 2.98 -25.43
N GLY A 298 -4.80 2.77 -24.23
CA GLY A 298 -5.56 3.76 -23.47
C GLY A 298 -4.69 4.86 -22.84
N SER A 299 -5.34 5.70 -22.03
CA SER A 299 -4.70 6.81 -21.32
C SER A 299 -3.60 6.34 -20.36
N MET A 300 -3.84 5.24 -19.64
CA MET A 300 -2.88 4.65 -18.71
C MET A 300 -1.67 4.05 -19.43
N TYR A 301 -1.90 3.36 -20.56
CA TYR A 301 -0.82 2.87 -21.42
C TYR A 301 0.10 4.00 -21.90
N GLU A 302 -0.44 5.08 -22.47
CA GLU A 302 0.37 6.20 -22.96
C GLU A 302 1.07 6.93 -21.81
N PHE A 303 0.44 7.00 -20.63
CA PHE A 303 1.08 7.52 -19.43
C PHE A 303 2.28 6.67 -18.99
N ILE A 304 2.13 5.34 -18.87
CA ILE A 304 3.21 4.42 -18.51
C ILE A 304 4.37 4.54 -19.50
N LYS A 305 4.06 4.60 -20.80
CA LYS A 305 5.05 4.80 -21.85
C LYS A 305 5.81 6.12 -21.69
N SER A 306 5.13 7.21 -21.36
CA SER A 306 5.75 8.51 -21.04
C SER A 306 6.65 8.42 -19.81
N ALA A 307 6.19 7.80 -18.72
CA ALA A 307 6.95 7.62 -17.49
C ALA A 307 8.23 6.77 -17.70
N ILE A 308 8.14 5.71 -18.51
CA ILE A 308 9.30 4.90 -18.93
C ILE A 308 10.26 5.75 -19.79
N GLY A 309 9.75 6.58 -20.68
CA GLY A 309 10.56 7.51 -21.48
C GLY A 309 11.34 8.49 -20.62
N PHE A 310 10.67 9.10 -19.64
CA PHE A 310 11.30 9.95 -18.61
C PHE A 310 12.44 9.21 -17.89
N ARG A 311 12.17 8.03 -17.31
CA ARG A 311 13.20 7.24 -16.61
C ARG A 311 14.42 6.94 -17.48
N LYS A 312 14.21 6.63 -18.77
CA LYS A 312 15.31 6.33 -19.70
C LYS A 312 16.19 7.55 -20.01
N ASN A 313 15.60 8.74 -20.02
CA ASN A 313 16.30 9.98 -20.34
C ASN A 313 17.04 10.59 -19.15
N HIS A 314 16.75 10.13 -17.93
CA HIS A 314 17.35 10.67 -16.71
C HIS A 314 18.14 9.60 -15.94
N THR A 315 19.47 9.73 -15.91
CA THR A 315 20.38 8.76 -15.29
C THR A 315 20.20 8.69 -13.78
N ALA A 316 19.91 9.82 -13.12
CA ALA A 316 19.73 9.88 -11.67
C ALA A 316 18.59 8.95 -11.20
N THR A 317 17.56 8.75 -12.03
CA THR A 317 16.46 7.83 -11.68
C THR A 317 16.87 6.37 -11.62
N ARG A 318 17.99 5.99 -12.24
CA ARG A 318 18.51 4.61 -12.29
C ARG A 318 19.67 4.39 -11.34
N TYR A 319 20.52 5.40 -11.14
CA TYR A 319 21.80 5.25 -10.44
C TYR A 319 22.02 6.27 -9.31
N GLY A 320 21.12 7.24 -9.15
CA GLY A 320 21.30 8.32 -8.19
C GLY A 320 21.09 7.91 -6.74
N THR A 321 21.56 8.76 -5.83
CA THR A 321 21.28 8.66 -4.40
C THR A 321 20.07 9.52 -4.05
N VAL A 322 19.15 8.98 -3.25
CA VAL A 322 17.94 9.68 -2.82
C VAL A 322 18.18 10.40 -1.49
N LYS A 323 17.71 11.64 -1.36
CA LYS A 323 17.67 12.36 -0.07
C LYS A 323 16.39 13.17 0.08
N THR A 324 15.67 12.98 1.17
CA THR A 324 14.46 13.75 1.47
C THR A 324 14.83 15.18 1.83
N ILE A 325 14.00 16.10 1.33
CA ILE A 325 14.06 17.53 1.62
C ILE A 325 12.93 17.91 2.57
N LEU A 326 11.72 17.41 2.29
CA LEU A 326 10.52 17.74 3.05
C LEU A 326 9.56 16.57 3.08
N SER A 327 8.96 16.31 4.25
CA SER A 327 7.88 15.34 4.43
C SER A 327 6.86 15.82 5.46
N ASN A 328 5.77 15.08 5.62
CA ASN A 328 4.68 15.33 6.55
C ASN A 328 4.57 14.17 7.54
N LYS A 329 4.48 14.49 8.85
CA LYS A 329 4.46 13.49 9.93
C LYS A 329 3.06 13.07 10.36
N GLU A 330 2.08 13.95 10.19
CA GLU A 330 0.73 13.79 10.75
C GLU A 330 -0.30 13.25 9.73
N GLY A 331 0.15 12.72 8.58
CA GLY A 331 -0.69 12.09 7.55
C GLY A 331 -0.31 12.46 6.11
N ALA A 332 -1.21 12.20 5.17
CA ALA A 332 -1.03 12.59 3.77
C ALA A 332 -0.64 14.08 3.62
N GLY A 333 0.18 14.38 2.62
CA GLY A 333 0.72 15.72 2.44
C GLY A 333 1.84 15.75 1.40
N LEU A 334 2.76 16.69 1.54
CA LEU A 334 3.88 16.80 0.61
C LEU A 334 5.00 15.82 0.94
N LEU A 335 5.61 15.27 -0.11
CA LEU A 335 6.92 14.63 -0.08
C LEU A 335 7.79 15.32 -1.13
N VAL A 336 8.90 15.89 -0.72
CA VAL A 336 9.91 16.47 -1.60
C VAL A 336 11.24 15.79 -1.33
N TYR A 337 11.88 15.30 -2.37
CA TYR A 337 13.17 14.65 -2.27
C TYR A 337 14.02 14.92 -3.51
N LYS A 338 15.34 14.87 -3.34
CA LYS A 338 16.30 14.94 -4.43
C LYS A 338 16.78 13.56 -4.81
N ILE A 339 17.12 13.40 -6.09
CA ILE A 339 17.79 12.22 -6.64
C ILE A 339 18.96 12.75 -7.46
N GLU A 340 20.16 12.27 -7.16
CA GLU A 340 21.39 12.87 -7.67
C GLU A 340 22.41 11.80 -8.05
N ASP A 341 22.96 11.91 -9.26
CA ASP A 341 24.14 11.19 -9.71
C ASP A 341 25.22 12.16 -10.20
N GLU A 342 26.25 11.66 -10.87
CA GLU A 342 27.35 12.47 -11.40
C GLU A 342 26.98 13.38 -12.58
N HIS A 343 25.80 13.19 -13.19
CA HIS A 343 25.37 13.91 -14.39
C HIS A 343 24.25 14.90 -14.14
N GLU A 344 23.34 14.61 -13.19
CA GLU A 344 22.20 15.47 -12.92
C GLU A 344 21.65 15.35 -11.50
N THR A 345 20.97 16.43 -11.07
CA THR A 345 20.19 16.48 -9.84
C THR A 345 18.73 16.73 -10.20
N LEU A 346 17.85 15.84 -9.75
CA LEU A 346 16.40 15.95 -9.90
C LEU A 346 15.75 16.25 -8.56
N ILE A 347 14.76 17.12 -8.54
CA ILE A 347 13.87 17.40 -7.41
C ILE A 347 12.49 16.85 -7.72
N VAL A 348 12.06 15.86 -6.96
CA VAL A 348 10.72 15.29 -7.05
C VAL A 348 9.84 15.97 -6.01
N VAL A 349 8.73 16.55 -6.46
CA VAL A 349 7.72 17.23 -5.64
C VAL A 349 6.40 16.49 -5.79
N MET A 350 5.92 15.88 -4.70
CA MET A 350 4.72 15.05 -4.69
C MET A 350 3.74 15.51 -3.60
N ASN A 351 2.44 15.40 -3.87
CA ASN A 351 1.37 15.62 -2.90
C ASN A 351 0.45 14.39 -2.86
N THR A 352 0.41 13.72 -1.71
CA THR A 352 -0.39 12.51 -1.49
C THR A 352 -1.80 12.79 -0.96
N SER A 353 -2.10 14.05 -0.63
CA SER A 353 -3.41 14.45 -0.11
C SER A 353 -4.43 14.74 -1.23
N ASN A 354 -5.72 14.80 -0.84
CA ASN A 354 -6.84 15.11 -1.73
C ASN A 354 -7.02 16.61 -2.00
N ASP A 355 -6.24 17.46 -1.32
CA ASP A 355 -6.25 18.91 -1.46
C ASP A 355 -4.93 19.45 -2.00
N GLU A 356 -4.97 20.64 -2.61
CA GLU A 356 -3.74 21.37 -2.93
C GLU A 356 -3.05 21.79 -1.64
N ARG A 357 -1.73 21.55 -1.55
CA ARG A 357 -0.93 21.83 -0.35
C ARG A 357 0.18 22.83 -0.64
N ILE A 358 0.47 23.68 0.35
CA ILE A 358 1.63 24.57 0.40
C ILE A 358 2.57 24.12 1.52
N ARG A 359 3.87 24.10 1.24
CA ARG A 359 4.93 24.06 2.27
C ARG A 359 6.03 25.04 1.93
N VAL A 360 6.77 25.48 2.95
CA VAL A 360 7.90 26.41 2.77
C VAL A 360 9.16 25.72 3.28
N TYR A 361 10.11 25.54 2.38
CA TYR A 361 11.44 25.05 2.69
C TYR A 361 12.39 26.21 2.95
N SER A 362 13.20 26.09 3.99
CA SER A 362 14.01 27.19 4.53
C SER A 362 15.21 27.60 3.69
N ASP A 363 15.46 26.96 2.54
CA ASP A 363 16.50 27.37 1.60
C ASP A 363 15.92 27.68 0.21
N ALA A 364 16.60 28.56 -0.51
CA ALA A 364 16.32 28.83 -1.92
C ALA A 364 16.93 27.73 -2.79
N PHE A 365 16.11 27.10 -3.64
CA PHE A 365 16.60 26.21 -4.68
C PHE A 365 17.28 27.02 -5.81
N PRO A 366 18.27 26.45 -6.51
CA PRO A 366 18.73 26.98 -7.78
C PRO A 366 17.58 27.02 -8.81
N GLU A 367 17.85 27.59 -9.99
CA GLU A 367 16.85 27.53 -11.06
C GLU A 367 16.57 26.08 -11.45
N VAL A 368 15.31 25.81 -11.80
CA VAL A 368 14.84 24.47 -12.11
C VAL A 368 13.99 24.48 -13.37
N GLU A 369 14.09 23.41 -14.16
CA GLU A 369 13.19 23.14 -15.28
C GLU A 369 12.32 21.93 -15.01
N GLU A 370 11.05 21.98 -15.42
CA GLU A 370 10.15 20.82 -15.33
C GLU A 370 10.54 19.81 -16.41
N VAL A 371 10.74 18.56 -16.01
CA VAL A 371 11.08 17.46 -16.95
C VAL A 371 10.01 16.37 -17.01
N PHE A 372 9.15 16.27 -15.99
CA PHE A 372 8.06 15.30 -15.97
C PHE A 372 6.95 15.71 -14.99
N SER A 373 5.70 15.41 -15.31
CA SER A 373 4.57 15.59 -14.39
C SER A 373 3.44 14.59 -14.67
N THR A 374 2.70 14.21 -13.63
CA THR A 374 1.54 13.31 -13.77
C THR A 374 0.26 14.02 -14.21
N GLY A 375 0.30 15.35 -14.34
CA GLY A 375 -0.86 16.19 -14.65
C GLY A 375 -0.53 17.67 -14.44
N ARG A 376 -1.37 18.39 -13.70
CA ARG A 376 -1.07 19.79 -13.34
C ARG A 376 0.20 19.83 -12.49
N LYS A 377 1.18 20.59 -12.95
CA LYS A 377 2.46 20.71 -12.26
C LYS A 377 2.37 21.40 -10.90
N ALA A 378 3.29 21.00 -10.02
CA ALA A 378 3.65 21.78 -8.86
C ALA A 378 4.14 23.19 -9.25
N GLN A 379 4.14 24.11 -8.31
CA GLN A 379 4.82 25.40 -8.45
C GLN A 379 5.92 25.46 -7.40
N MET A 380 7.15 25.70 -7.86
CA MET A 380 8.28 26.06 -7.02
C MET A 380 8.47 27.58 -7.11
N ILE A 381 8.18 28.29 -6.03
CA ILE A 381 8.35 29.74 -5.93
C ILE A 381 9.60 29.98 -5.09
N ILE A 382 10.70 30.30 -5.77
CA ILE A 382 11.99 30.58 -5.14
C ILE A 382 11.96 32.02 -4.63
N GLN A 383 12.05 32.18 -3.32
CA GLN A 383 12.23 33.45 -2.61
C GLN A 383 13.73 33.66 -2.32
N GLN A 384 14.08 34.80 -1.73
CA GLN A 384 15.48 35.14 -1.46
C GLN A 384 16.17 34.13 -0.53
N ASP A 385 15.47 33.63 0.48
CA ASP A 385 16.01 32.73 1.52
C ASP A 385 15.20 31.45 1.68
N SER A 386 14.25 31.14 0.78
CA SER A 386 13.33 30.02 0.97
C SER A 386 12.67 29.60 -0.34
N THR A 387 12.09 28.42 -0.37
CA THR A 387 11.35 27.90 -1.53
C THR A 387 9.97 27.45 -1.11
N VAL A 388 8.95 27.96 -1.78
CA VAL A 388 7.56 27.60 -1.53
C VAL A 388 7.13 26.57 -2.55
N PHE A 389 6.68 25.42 -2.07
CA PHE A 389 6.07 24.38 -2.88
C PHE A 389 4.56 24.54 -2.80
N ARG A 390 3.91 24.77 -3.94
CA ARG A 390 2.45 24.70 -4.06
C ARG A 390 2.09 23.57 -5.01
N VAL A 391 1.45 22.52 -4.50
CA VAL A 391 1.37 21.24 -5.21
C VAL A 391 -0.08 20.79 -5.32
N PRO A 392 -0.60 20.58 -6.55
CA PRO A 392 -1.96 20.06 -6.77
C PRO A 392 -2.20 18.72 -6.05
N PRO A 393 -3.46 18.38 -5.73
CA PRO A 393 -3.77 17.10 -5.07
C PRO A 393 -3.38 15.91 -5.95
N LYS A 394 -2.98 14.80 -5.30
CA LYS A 394 -2.62 13.53 -5.95
C LYS A 394 -1.74 13.70 -7.19
N SER A 395 -0.68 14.51 -7.06
CA SER A 395 0.20 14.86 -8.18
C SER A 395 1.66 14.69 -7.84
N LEU A 396 2.47 14.41 -8.86
CA LEU A 396 3.92 14.36 -8.80
C LEU A 396 4.49 15.17 -9.97
N THR A 397 5.46 16.02 -9.68
CA THR A 397 6.24 16.79 -10.66
C THR A 397 7.72 16.58 -10.39
N VAL A 398 8.50 16.38 -11.45
CA VAL A 398 9.95 16.26 -11.39
C VAL A 398 10.56 17.47 -12.07
N TYR A 399 11.49 18.09 -11.35
CA TYR A 399 12.29 19.19 -11.82
C TYR A 399 13.76 18.78 -11.95
N LYS A 400 14.44 19.25 -12.98
CA LYS A 400 15.90 19.17 -13.08
C LYS A 400 16.51 20.48 -12.58
N VAL A 401 17.54 20.38 -11.75
CA VAL A 401 18.31 21.53 -11.27
C VAL A 401 19.21 22.04 -12.39
N LEU A 402 19.17 23.34 -12.64
CA LEU A 402 20.01 24.03 -13.61
C LEU A 402 21.23 24.65 -12.92
N SER A 403 22.34 24.77 -13.66
CA SER A 403 23.62 25.30 -13.16
C SER A 403 23.64 26.80 -12.89
N GLU A 404 22.63 27.55 -13.36
CA GLU A 404 22.55 29.00 -13.22
C GLU A 404 21.55 29.41 -12.14
N THR A 405 21.94 30.38 -11.32
CA THR A 405 21.04 31.11 -10.43
C THR A 405 20.59 32.40 -11.14
N SER A 406 19.38 32.42 -11.70
CA SER A 406 18.81 33.71 -12.09
C SER A 406 18.55 34.54 -10.84
N GLY A 407 19.27 35.66 -10.71
CA GLY A 407 19.07 36.66 -9.67
C GLY A 407 17.72 37.35 -9.85
N LYS A 408 16.63 36.70 -9.45
CA LYS A 408 15.33 37.38 -9.37
C LYS A 408 15.39 38.37 -8.23
N GLN A 409 15.21 39.65 -8.57
CA GLN A 409 15.09 40.71 -7.58
C GLN A 409 13.85 40.41 -6.71
N PRO A 410 13.99 40.33 -5.38
CA PRO A 410 12.87 40.06 -4.51
C PRO A 410 11.82 41.18 -4.67
N PRO A 411 10.52 40.87 -4.57
CA PRO A 411 9.49 41.91 -4.54
C PRO A 411 9.75 42.86 -3.36
N ASP A 412 9.42 44.15 -3.52
CA ASP A 412 9.48 45.14 -2.43
C ASP A 412 8.33 44.91 -1.42
N LEU A 413 8.35 43.74 -0.79
CA LEU A 413 7.39 43.26 0.19
C LEU A 413 8.11 42.91 1.48
N ASN A 414 7.49 43.28 2.60
CA ASN A 414 7.94 42.90 3.93
C ASN A 414 6.83 42.18 4.69
N LEU A 415 7.24 41.31 5.60
CA LEU A 415 6.38 40.69 6.58
C LEU A 415 7.18 40.61 7.88
N LYS A 416 6.81 41.43 8.86
CA LYS A 416 7.40 41.43 10.19
C LYS A 416 6.40 40.80 11.14
N LEU A 417 6.79 39.72 11.80
CA LEU A 417 5.95 39.08 12.82
C LEU A 417 6.24 39.71 14.17
N ASN A 418 5.20 40.14 14.86
CA ASN A 418 5.30 40.64 16.23
C ASN A 418 5.04 39.45 17.16
N ALA A 419 6.14 38.79 17.52
CA ALA A 419 6.35 37.74 18.52
C ALA A 419 5.16 36.86 18.97
N GLU A 420 5.37 35.56 18.74
CA GLU A 420 4.76 34.37 19.37
C GLU A 420 3.35 33.98 18.92
N VAL A 421 3.28 32.74 18.40
CA VAL A 421 2.06 31.95 18.40
C VAL A 421 1.69 31.70 19.87
N ASN A 422 0.91 32.61 20.44
CA ASN A 422 0.37 32.44 21.76
C ASN A 422 -0.73 31.40 21.68
N VAL A 423 -0.39 30.15 21.99
CA VAL A 423 -1.37 29.10 22.29
C VAL A 423 -1.93 29.45 23.68
N GLY A 424 -2.92 30.33 23.72
CA GLY A 424 -3.65 30.61 24.95
C GLY A 424 -4.43 29.37 25.42
N LYS A 425 -5.17 29.47 26.53
CA LYS A 425 -5.99 28.36 27.04
C LYS A 425 -7.01 27.81 26.03
N GLU A 426 -7.36 28.57 24.97
CA GLU A 426 -8.37 28.17 23.97
C GLU A 426 -8.17 28.77 22.55
N LYS A 427 -7.11 29.55 22.25
CA LYS A 427 -6.94 30.24 20.95
C LYS A 427 -5.48 30.37 20.52
N VAL A 428 -5.22 30.27 19.21
CA VAL A 428 -3.92 30.53 18.57
C VAL A 428 -3.95 31.90 17.90
N ILE A 429 -3.13 32.85 18.35
CA ILE A 429 -3.10 34.22 17.79
C ILE A 429 -1.77 34.47 17.07
N ILE A 430 -1.84 34.94 15.82
CA ILE A 430 -0.70 35.32 14.97
C ILE A 430 -0.86 36.77 14.57
N SER A 431 0.12 37.62 14.90
CA SER A 431 0.07 39.05 14.60
C SER A 431 1.37 39.59 14.00
N GLY A 432 1.27 40.71 13.30
CA GLY A 432 2.43 41.31 12.66
C GLY A 432 2.09 42.54 11.82
N GLU A 433 3.08 42.96 11.04
CA GLU A 433 3.04 44.12 10.18
C GLU A 433 3.53 43.76 8.77
N THR A 434 2.93 44.36 7.76
CA THR A 434 3.32 44.18 6.35
C THR A 434 3.00 45.44 5.55
N ASN A 435 3.85 45.75 4.56
CA ASN A 435 3.58 46.76 3.54
C ASN A 435 2.69 46.23 2.39
N GLY A 436 2.31 44.94 2.43
CA GLY A 436 1.44 44.31 1.45
C GLY A 436 -0.01 44.80 1.51
N LYS A 437 -0.76 44.56 0.43
CA LYS A 437 -2.15 45.00 0.26
C LYS A 437 -3.17 43.95 0.70
N LYS A 438 -2.80 42.67 0.68
CA LYS A 438 -3.65 41.56 1.11
C LYS A 438 -2.78 40.50 1.77
N ILE A 439 -3.33 39.84 2.78
CA ILE A 439 -2.66 38.73 3.47
C ILE A 439 -3.66 37.59 3.70
N PHE A 440 -3.17 36.35 3.58
CA PHE A 440 -3.94 35.13 3.75
C PHE A 440 -3.18 34.17 4.65
N ALA A 441 -3.91 33.42 5.48
CA ALA A 441 -3.36 32.33 6.29
C ALA A 441 -3.71 30.97 5.69
N TYR A 442 -2.73 30.08 5.63
CA TYR A 442 -2.91 28.68 5.24
C TYR A 442 -2.48 27.80 6.40
N VAL A 443 -3.43 27.07 6.98
CA VAL A 443 -3.22 26.15 8.10
C VAL A 443 -2.89 24.76 7.55
N ASP A 444 -1.84 24.13 8.07
CA ASP A 444 -1.30 22.83 7.62
C ASP A 444 -1.11 22.74 6.10
N GLY A 445 -0.77 23.89 5.51
CA GLY A 445 -0.57 24.04 4.08
C GLY A 445 -1.84 23.90 3.22
N MET A 446 -3.04 23.74 3.80
CA MET A 446 -4.27 23.57 3.00
C MET A 446 -4.55 24.82 2.16
N TYR A 447 -4.60 24.69 0.84
CA TYR A 447 -4.75 25.86 -0.05
C TYR A 447 -6.17 26.41 -0.13
N ARG A 448 -7.20 25.71 0.39
CA ARG A 448 -8.65 25.92 0.16
C ARG A 448 -8.99 27.29 -0.44
N ALA A 449 -9.23 27.29 -1.75
CA ALA A 449 -9.67 28.38 -2.63
C ALA A 449 -9.19 29.83 -2.36
N ILE A 450 -8.06 30.06 -1.66
CA ILE A 450 -7.58 31.31 -1.04
C ILE A 450 -7.98 31.34 0.45
N GLY A 451 -7.04 31.07 1.36
CA GLY A 451 -7.27 30.94 2.81
C GLY A 451 -7.94 32.13 3.49
N ASP A 452 -8.07 32.11 4.82
CA ASP A 452 -8.78 33.17 5.53
C ASP A 452 -8.11 34.52 5.27
N LYS A 453 -8.85 35.41 4.61
CA LYS A 453 -8.39 36.77 4.33
C LYS A 453 -8.25 37.50 5.66
N ILE A 454 -7.02 37.83 6.04
CA ILE A 454 -6.77 38.55 7.29
C ILE A 454 -7.00 40.03 7.04
N LYS A 455 -7.73 40.68 7.96
CA LYS A 455 -7.95 42.12 7.91
C LYS A 455 -6.63 42.86 8.18
N LEU A 456 -6.33 43.84 7.33
CA LEU A 456 -5.19 44.75 7.51
C LEU A 456 -5.71 46.11 7.99
N GLU A 457 -5.15 46.62 9.06
CA GLU A 457 -5.43 47.95 9.62
C GLU A 457 -4.13 48.73 9.69
N SER A 458 -3.97 49.72 8.80
CA SER A 458 -2.76 50.55 8.71
C SER A 458 -1.44 49.74 8.65
N GLY A 459 -1.45 48.63 7.90
CA GLY A 459 -0.30 47.74 7.75
C GLY A 459 -0.12 46.70 8.86
N LYS A 460 -0.98 46.69 9.88
CA LYS A 460 -0.98 45.69 10.97
C LYS A 460 -2.06 44.63 10.74
N PHE A 461 -1.80 43.40 11.17
CA PHE A 461 -2.78 42.31 11.14
C PHE A 461 -2.77 41.49 12.44
N SER A 462 -3.91 40.84 12.69
CA SER A 462 -4.06 39.79 13.70
C SER A 462 -4.96 38.70 13.15
N TYR A 463 -4.52 37.45 13.27
CA TYR A 463 -5.24 36.25 12.87
C TYR A 463 -5.42 35.35 14.09
N THR A 464 -6.64 34.89 14.31
CA THR A 464 -7.00 34.03 15.43
C THR A 464 -7.53 32.72 14.89
N LEU A 465 -6.89 31.63 15.27
CA LEU A 465 -7.26 30.26 14.94
C LEU A 465 -7.88 29.60 16.17
N ASP A 466 -8.99 28.93 15.94
CA ASP A 466 -9.65 28.09 16.94
C ASP A 466 -9.00 26.69 16.94
N PRO A 467 -8.32 26.27 18.03
CA PRO A 467 -7.69 24.96 18.14
C PRO A 467 -8.69 23.82 17.96
N TYR A 468 -9.96 24.01 18.36
CA TYR A 468 -11.02 23.02 18.17
C TYR A 468 -11.34 22.74 16.69
N ARG A 469 -10.91 23.59 15.76
CA ARG A 469 -11.16 23.40 14.32
C ARG A 469 -10.03 22.70 13.59
N ILE A 470 -8.89 22.46 14.24
CA ILE A 470 -7.71 21.83 13.62
C ILE A 470 -7.31 20.51 14.29
N GLY A 471 -7.88 20.20 15.45
CA GLY A 471 -7.55 19.00 16.20
C GLY A 471 -6.26 19.16 17.00
N PRO A 472 -5.87 18.16 17.80
CA PRO A 472 -4.60 18.18 18.49
C PRO A 472 -3.45 17.65 17.62
N GLY A 473 -2.24 17.98 18.04
CA GLY A 473 -1.00 17.63 17.37
C GLY A 473 -0.18 18.85 17.00
N LYS A 474 0.83 18.64 16.15
CA LYS A 474 1.68 19.71 15.64
C LYS A 474 1.09 20.26 14.35
N HIS A 475 0.86 21.56 14.37
CA HIS A 475 0.28 22.30 13.26
C HIS A 475 1.20 23.44 12.84
N PHE A 476 0.99 23.96 11.64
CA PHE A 476 1.69 25.16 11.20
C PHE A 476 0.80 26.10 10.39
N VAL A 477 1.13 27.38 10.40
CA VAL A 477 0.55 28.39 9.50
C VAL A 477 1.60 28.93 8.55
N VAL A 478 1.23 29.07 7.27
CA VAL A 478 1.96 29.86 6.28
C VAL A 478 1.14 31.09 5.93
N LEU A 479 1.74 32.27 6.07
CA LEU A 479 1.13 33.52 5.65
C LEU A 479 1.57 33.85 4.22
N LYS A 480 0.63 34.28 3.39
CA LYS A 480 0.89 34.77 2.03
C LYS A 480 0.48 36.22 1.91
N VAL A 481 1.44 37.07 1.60
CA VAL A 481 1.27 38.51 1.39
C VAL A 481 1.27 38.80 -0.12
N TYR A 482 0.31 39.59 -0.58
CA TYR A 482 0.28 40.14 -1.93
C TYR A 482 0.62 41.62 -1.90
N GLY A 483 1.45 42.05 -2.86
CA GLY A 483 1.75 43.46 -3.12
C GLY A 483 0.68 44.17 -3.93
N SER A 484 1.11 45.17 -4.67
CA SER A 484 0.21 46.00 -5.49
C SER A 484 -0.22 45.27 -6.76
N THR A 485 0.61 44.34 -7.24
CA THR A 485 0.29 43.46 -8.38
C THR A 485 0.11 42.00 -7.92
N PRO A 486 -0.68 41.18 -8.63
CA PRO A 486 -0.83 39.75 -8.29
C PRO A 486 0.46 38.91 -8.39
N ARG A 487 1.51 39.46 -9.00
CA ARG A 487 2.82 38.82 -9.16
C ARG A 487 3.76 39.11 -7.99
N GLU A 488 3.55 40.20 -7.27
CA GLU A 488 4.27 40.52 -6.03
C GLU A 488 3.69 39.66 -4.90
N VAL A 489 4.40 38.60 -4.55
CA VAL A 489 3.96 37.67 -3.51
C VAL A 489 5.14 37.35 -2.60
N LEU A 490 4.88 37.35 -1.29
CA LEU A 490 5.82 36.91 -0.25
C LEU A 490 5.12 35.87 0.64
N TYR A 491 5.81 34.78 0.96
CA TYR A 491 5.36 33.77 1.90
C TYR A 491 6.21 33.81 3.16
N SER A 492 5.57 33.67 4.32
CA SER A 492 6.29 33.50 5.60
C SER A 492 6.99 32.14 5.67
N LYS A 493 7.93 32.01 6.61
CA LYS A 493 8.34 30.70 7.12
C LYS A 493 7.15 30.00 7.79
N GLU A 494 7.25 28.69 7.98
CA GLU A 494 6.23 27.89 8.68
C GLU A 494 6.20 28.28 10.16
N LEU A 495 5.05 28.74 10.64
CA LEU A 495 4.82 29.09 12.04
C LEU A 495 4.23 27.89 12.76
N TRP A 496 5.09 27.09 13.39
CA TRP A 496 4.71 25.86 14.08
C TRP A 496 4.16 26.13 15.48
N PHE A 497 3.17 25.33 15.88
CA PHE A 497 2.57 25.33 17.21
C PHE A 497 1.97 23.95 17.51
N GLU A 498 1.69 23.69 18.78
CA GLU A 498 1.10 22.44 19.24
C GLU A 498 -0.27 22.70 19.85
N VAL A 499 -1.24 21.88 19.47
CA VAL A 499 -2.58 21.92 20.02
C VAL A 499 -2.79 20.66 20.85
N SER A 500 -3.27 20.85 22.08
CA SER A 500 -3.71 19.76 22.94
C SER A 500 -5.19 19.97 23.25
N ILE A 501 -6.02 19.00 22.87
CA ILE A 501 -7.46 19.01 23.10
C ILE A 501 -7.79 17.78 23.93
N PRO A 502 -8.54 17.91 25.04
CA PRO A 502 -8.97 16.75 25.79
C PRO A 502 -9.85 15.83 24.93
N ILE A 503 -9.77 14.53 25.21
CA ILE A 503 -10.70 13.56 24.66
C ILE A 503 -11.99 13.60 25.49
N GLU A 504 -13.13 13.73 24.81
CA GLU A 504 -14.46 13.72 25.41
C GLU A 504 -15.19 12.44 25.02
N LYS A 505 -15.74 11.74 26.01
CA LYS A 505 -16.58 10.56 25.75
C LYS A 505 -17.98 11.02 25.33
N LEU A 506 -18.43 10.55 24.16
CA LEU A 506 -19.74 10.88 23.59
C LEU A 506 -20.77 9.79 23.86
N SER A 507 -20.42 8.51 23.64
CA SER A 507 -21.33 7.39 23.83
C SER A 507 -20.56 6.09 24.12
N GLU A 508 -21.23 5.12 24.75
CA GLU A 508 -20.74 3.76 24.93
C GLU A 508 -21.95 2.82 25.00
N VAL A 509 -21.89 1.74 24.22
CA VAL A 509 -22.94 0.74 24.08
C VAL A 509 -22.32 -0.64 24.24
N THR A 510 -23.04 -1.53 24.92
CA THR A 510 -22.71 -2.95 25.00
C THR A 510 -23.63 -3.72 24.08
N ASP A 511 -23.11 -4.78 23.48
CA ASP A 511 -23.85 -5.67 22.61
C ASP A 511 -24.07 -7.02 23.29
N PRO A 512 -25.18 -7.73 23.03
CA PRO A 512 -25.37 -9.09 23.52
C PRO A 512 -24.23 -10.01 23.06
N LEU A 513 -23.83 -10.95 23.92
CA LEU A 513 -22.80 -11.92 23.53
C LEU A 513 -23.43 -13.07 22.76
N ASN A 514 -22.85 -13.45 21.63
CA ASN A 514 -23.33 -14.53 20.76
C ASN A 514 -24.66 -14.25 20.04
N ASP A 515 -24.81 -13.11 19.37
CA ASP A 515 -25.96 -12.81 18.51
C ASP A 515 -25.62 -12.57 17.03
N ASP A 516 -24.35 -12.72 16.67
CA ASP A 516 -23.76 -12.78 15.32
C ASP A 516 -24.25 -13.95 14.42
N TYR A 517 -25.57 -14.11 14.30
CA TYR A 517 -26.25 -15.08 13.42
C TYR A 517 -26.94 -14.40 12.23
N GLY A 518 -26.50 -13.19 11.90
CA GLY A 518 -27.04 -12.31 10.88
C GLY A 518 -28.47 -11.82 11.16
N PRO A 519 -29.01 -10.92 10.31
CA PRO A 519 -30.32 -10.29 10.52
C PRO A 519 -31.51 -11.26 10.62
N PHE A 520 -31.33 -12.50 10.18
CA PHE A 520 -32.36 -13.55 10.21
C PHE A 520 -32.12 -14.61 11.30
N GLY A 521 -31.06 -14.49 12.10
CA GLY A 521 -30.75 -15.39 13.22
C GLY A 521 -30.43 -16.82 12.82
N LYS A 522 -29.83 -17.03 11.64
CA LYS A 522 -29.59 -18.36 11.04
C LYS A 522 -28.22 -18.54 10.39
N TYR A 523 -27.37 -17.51 10.33
CA TYR A 523 -26.08 -17.61 9.65
C TYR A 523 -25.07 -18.42 10.45
N GLU A 524 -24.16 -19.08 9.72
CA GLU A 524 -23.10 -19.90 10.29
C GLU A 524 -21.73 -19.43 9.78
N TYR A 525 -20.72 -19.47 10.66
CA TYR A 525 -19.35 -19.15 10.28
C TYR A 525 -18.78 -20.17 9.27
N PRO A 526 -17.80 -19.75 8.46
CA PRO A 526 -17.00 -20.69 7.68
C PRO A 526 -16.33 -21.75 8.56
N THR A 527 -16.11 -22.94 7.99
CA THR A 527 -15.63 -24.12 8.74
C THR A 527 -14.11 -24.16 8.96
N ASP A 528 -13.36 -23.21 8.41
CA ASP A 528 -11.91 -23.13 8.65
C ASP A 528 -11.63 -22.76 10.10
N ILE A 529 -10.61 -23.39 10.68
CA ILE A 529 -10.23 -23.25 12.10
C ILE A 529 -9.80 -21.82 12.47
N THR A 530 -9.47 -20.98 11.49
CA THR A 530 -9.11 -19.59 11.73
C THR A 530 -10.30 -18.70 12.07
N PHE A 531 -11.55 -19.13 11.84
CA PHE A 531 -12.75 -18.38 12.22
C PHE A 531 -13.15 -18.68 13.68
N LYS A 532 -12.88 -17.73 14.59
CA LYS A 532 -13.10 -17.87 16.03
C LYS A 532 -14.06 -16.82 16.60
N ARG A 533 -15.16 -16.53 15.89
CA ARG A 533 -16.22 -15.62 16.36
C ARG A 533 -15.77 -14.15 16.49
N GLN A 534 -14.77 -13.74 15.71
CA GLN A 534 -14.27 -12.35 15.73
C GLN A 534 -15.23 -11.30 15.14
N MET A 535 -16.39 -11.70 14.60
CA MET A 535 -17.41 -10.76 14.08
C MET A 535 -18.49 -10.42 15.12
N ASP A 536 -18.55 -11.15 16.23
CA ASP A 536 -19.38 -10.91 17.43
C ASP A 536 -18.88 -9.63 18.12
N ILE A 537 -19.55 -8.49 17.92
CA ILE A 537 -19.28 -7.24 18.61
C ILE A 537 -19.76 -7.42 20.05
N VAL A 538 -18.98 -6.96 21.04
CA VAL A 538 -19.41 -7.03 22.46
C VAL A 538 -19.58 -5.65 23.09
N ALA A 539 -18.91 -4.65 22.53
CA ALA A 539 -19.06 -3.27 22.93
C ALA A 539 -18.52 -2.33 21.86
N ALA A 540 -19.06 -1.13 21.83
CA ALA A 540 -18.46 -0.01 21.12
C ALA A 540 -18.56 1.27 21.94
N LYS A 541 -17.58 2.15 21.78
CA LYS A 541 -17.63 3.49 22.37
C LYS A 541 -17.15 4.54 21.38
N VAL A 542 -17.69 5.73 21.56
CA VAL A 542 -17.47 6.89 20.73
C VAL A 542 -16.91 8.00 21.59
N GLU A 543 -15.78 8.53 21.19
CA GLU A 543 -15.11 9.66 21.79
C GLU A 543 -14.90 10.73 20.71
N ARG A 544 -14.71 11.97 21.11
CA ARG A 544 -14.24 13.03 20.21
C ARG A 544 -13.01 13.72 20.76
N MET A 545 -12.28 14.34 19.86
CA MET A 545 -11.08 15.09 20.17
C MET A 545 -11.02 16.30 19.23
N GLY A 546 -11.60 17.42 19.66
CA GLY A 546 -11.90 18.54 18.76
C GLY A 546 -12.91 18.13 17.69
N PRO A 547 -12.60 18.30 16.39
CA PRO A 547 -13.50 17.94 15.30
C PRO A 547 -13.33 16.46 14.87
N ASN A 548 -12.38 15.74 15.47
CA ASN A 548 -12.08 14.34 15.15
C ASN A 548 -13.00 13.41 15.94
N LEU A 549 -13.45 12.34 15.30
CA LEU A 549 -14.23 11.26 15.91
C LEU A 549 -13.30 10.06 16.18
N ILE A 550 -13.39 9.46 17.36
CA ILE A 550 -12.65 8.26 17.73
C ILE A 550 -13.67 7.17 18.03
N LEU A 551 -13.65 6.11 17.24
CA LEU A 551 -14.48 4.93 17.44
C LEU A 551 -13.63 3.84 18.06
N TRP A 552 -14.20 3.11 19.00
CA TRP A 552 -13.59 1.93 19.57
C TRP A 552 -14.59 0.79 19.43
N ILE A 553 -14.14 -0.31 18.84
CA ILE A 553 -14.94 -1.52 18.67
C ILE A 553 -14.23 -2.64 19.42
N LYS A 554 -14.97 -3.36 20.26
CA LYS A 554 -14.48 -4.55 20.94
C LYS A 554 -15.19 -5.74 20.33
N PRO A 555 -14.51 -6.53 19.48
CA PRO A 555 -15.01 -7.84 19.12
C PRO A 555 -14.82 -8.81 20.30
N ARG A 556 -15.54 -9.92 20.28
CA ARG A 556 -15.40 -11.02 21.25
C ARG A 556 -14.00 -11.63 21.23
N GLU A 557 -13.49 -11.90 20.03
CA GLU A 557 -12.16 -12.42 19.80
C GLU A 557 -11.42 -11.56 18.76
N ILE A 558 -10.10 -11.53 18.83
CA ILE A 558 -9.23 -10.98 17.80
C ILE A 558 -8.32 -12.09 17.31
N THR A 559 -8.41 -12.39 16.01
CA THR A 559 -7.54 -13.35 15.33
C THR A 559 -6.45 -12.61 14.55
N THR A 560 -5.27 -13.23 14.45
CA THR A 560 -4.11 -12.72 13.69
C THR A 560 -3.42 -13.85 12.92
N SER A 561 -4.22 -14.85 12.53
CA SER A 561 -3.81 -16.04 11.76
C SER A 561 -2.94 -15.68 10.55
N TRP A 562 -3.21 -14.53 9.89
CA TRP A 562 -2.51 -14.05 8.70
C TRP A 562 -1.60 -12.84 8.94
N ASN A 563 -1.27 -12.58 10.22
CA ASN A 563 -0.42 -11.49 10.68
C ASN A 563 -0.71 -10.12 10.02
N PRO A 564 -1.98 -9.66 10.07
CA PRO A 564 -2.41 -8.40 9.47
C PRO A 564 -1.74 -7.19 10.15
N PRO A 565 -1.39 -6.13 9.39
CA PRO A 565 -0.70 -4.96 9.95
C PRO A 565 -1.53 -4.16 10.97
N PHE A 566 -2.86 -4.21 10.91
CA PHE A 566 -3.73 -3.60 11.93
C PHE A 566 -4.05 -4.54 13.10
N GLY A 567 -3.52 -5.77 13.11
CA GLY A 567 -3.59 -6.67 14.26
C GLY A 567 -4.92 -7.39 14.44
N PHE A 568 -5.75 -7.51 13.40
CA PHE A 568 -6.94 -8.37 13.37
C PHE A 568 -7.22 -8.89 11.95
N ASP A 569 -7.71 -10.11 11.79
CA ASP A 569 -8.13 -10.69 10.51
C ASP A 569 -9.49 -11.39 10.62
N HIS A 570 -9.96 -11.96 9.51
CA HIS A 570 -11.26 -12.64 9.40
C HIS A 570 -12.45 -11.81 9.89
N VAL A 571 -12.37 -10.49 9.79
CA VAL A 571 -13.45 -9.54 10.00
C VAL A 571 -13.14 -8.25 9.26
N SER A 572 -14.19 -7.68 8.69
CA SER A 572 -14.26 -6.33 8.18
C SER A 572 -15.33 -5.58 8.96
N PHE A 573 -15.06 -4.30 9.22
CA PHE A 573 -16.02 -3.38 9.82
C PHE A 573 -16.46 -2.39 8.73
N GLN A 574 -17.75 -2.40 8.41
CA GLN A 574 -18.39 -1.31 7.67
C GLN A 574 -19.20 -0.48 8.66
N ILE A 575 -18.79 0.78 8.81
CA ILE A 575 -19.30 1.70 9.81
C ILE A 575 -19.91 2.91 9.11
N PHE A 576 -21.21 3.08 9.28
CA PHE A 576 -21.97 4.14 8.64
C PHE A 576 -22.24 5.26 9.65
N LEU A 577 -21.88 6.49 9.30
CA LEU A 577 -22.13 7.70 10.09
C LEU A 577 -23.23 8.52 9.42
N ASP A 578 -24.28 8.81 10.16
CA ASP A 578 -25.42 9.64 9.78
C ASP A 578 -25.31 11.00 10.49
N ASP A 579 -25.10 12.07 9.72
CA ASP A 579 -25.11 13.45 10.19
C ASP A 579 -26.53 14.01 10.01
N PRO A 580 -27.30 14.25 11.09
CA PRO A 580 -28.72 14.61 11.01
C PRO A 580 -29.00 15.96 10.32
N ARG A 581 -27.95 16.67 9.90
CA ARG A 581 -28.00 17.94 9.19
C ARG A 581 -27.87 17.76 7.67
N LYS A 582 -27.74 16.53 7.18
CA LYS A 582 -27.52 16.19 5.77
C LYS A 582 -28.54 15.16 5.31
N ASP A 583 -28.63 15.01 3.99
CA ASP A 583 -29.38 13.95 3.33
C ASP A 583 -28.36 12.99 2.70
N GLY A 584 -28.38 11.73 3.13
CA GLY A 584 -27.40 10.73 2.73
C GLY A 584 -27.93 9.67 1.74
N LYS A 585 -27.57 8.42 1.99
CA LYS A 585 -28.01 7.23 1.25
C LYS A 585 -28.59 6.19 2.21
N SER A 586 -29.52 5.38 1.70
CA SER A 586 -30.06 4.24 2.46
C SER A 586 -29.36 2.91 2.17
N ILE A 587 -28.86 2.73 0.94
CA ILE A 587 -28.21 1.47 0.50
C ILE A 587 -26.83 1.32 1.12
N LEU A 588 -26.52 0.14 1.66
CA LEU A 588 -25.20 -0.20 2.18
C LEU A 588 -24.38 -0.87 1.07
N PRO A 589 -23.25 -0.28 0.63
CA PRO A 589 -22.45 -0.84 -0.45
C PRO A 589 -21.98 -2.27 -0.14
N PHE A 590 -22.18 -3.18 -1.10
CA PHE A 590 -21.79 -4.59 -1.03
C PHE A 590 -22.42 -5.44 0.08
N GLN A 591 -23.43 -4.94 0.81
CA GLN A 591 -24.04 -5.69 1.92
C GLN A 591 -25.41 -6.29 1.63
N ASN A 592 -26.01 -6.05 0.45
CA ASN A 592 -27.41 -6.42 0.17
C ASN A 592 -28.39 -5.93 1.26
N TYR A 593 -28.12 -4.77 1.87
CA TYR A 593 -28.86 -4.27 3.01
C TYR A 593 -29.15 -2.77 2.90
N VAL A 594 -30.19 -2.31 3.59
CA VAL A 594 -30.65 -0.92 3.58
C VAL A 594 -30.94 -0.45 4.98
N ILE A 595 -30.61 0.80 5.27
CA ILE A 595 -30.96 1.52 6.50
C ILE A 595 -31.72 2.81 6.16
N GLU A 596 -32.08 3.59 7.17
CA GLU A 596 -32.78 4.86 6.98
C GLU A 596 -31.91 5.85 6.20
N ASP A 597 -30.72 6.18 6.72
CA ASP A 597 -29.80 7.12 6.10
C ASP A 597 -28.34 6.96 6.59
N TRP A 598 -27.38 7.41 5.78
CA TRP A 598 -25.96 7.59 6.12
C TRP A 598 -25.22 8.55 5.18
N ASP A 599 -24.26 9.30 5.72
CA ASP A 599 -23.45 10.28 4.98
C ASP A 599 -22.02 9.84 4.71
N TYR A 600 -21.47 9.08 5.65
CA TYR A 600 -20.09 8.60 5.57
C TYR A 600 -20.02 7.12 5.88
N GLU A 601 -19.21 6.39 5.12
CA GLU A 601 -18.92 4.98 5.35
C GLU A 601 -17.44 4.83 5.63
N ILE A 602 -17.11 4.12 6.71
CA ILE A 602 -15.76 3.69 7.02
C ILE A 602 -15.69 2.19 6.78
N PHE A 603 -14.80 1.77 5.89
CA PHE A 603 -14.52 0.37 5.62
C PHE A 603 -13.14 0.03 6.16
N ILE A 604 -13.06 -1.01 6.99
CA ILE A 604 -11.82 -1.44 7.64
C ILE A 604 -11.68 -2.96 7.57
N THR A 605 -10.49 -3.41 7.25
CA THR A 605 -10.03 -4.80 7.37
C THR A 605 -8.70 -4.81 8.14
N GLY A 606 -8.12 -5.99 8.38
CA GLY A 606 -6.77 -6.11 8.93
C GLY A 606 -5.65 -5.41 8.14
N TRP A 607 -5.88 -5.13 6.85
CA TRP A 607 -4.88 -4.63 5.91
C TRP A 607 -5.16 -3.23 5.39
N SER A 608 -6.42 -2.79 5.41
CA SER A 608 -6.83 -1.56 4.75
C SER A 608 -7.88 -0.81 5.57
N SER A 609 -7.81 0.52 5.51
CA SER A 609 -8.84 1.39 6.03
C SER A 609 -9.14 2.49 5.01
N ALA A 610 -10.41 2.80 4.83
CA ALA A 610 -10.86 3.88 3.98
C ALA A 610 -12.13 4.51 4.56
N ILE A 611 -12.29 5.82 4.36
CA ILE A 611 -13.55 6.52 4.61
C ILE A 611 -14.05 7.10 3.29
N PHE A 612 -15.35 6.97 3.06
CA PHE A 612 -16.05 7.40 1.85
C PHE A 612 -17.21 8.32 2.24
N SER A 613 -17.52 9.29 1.39
CA SER A 613 -18.82 9.99 1.46
C SER A 613 -19.86 9.21 0.67
N SER A 614 -21.13 9.29 1.05
CA SER A 614 -22.28 8.69 0.36
C SER A 614 -22.44 9.10 -1.11
N LYS A 615 -21.77 10.18 -1.55
CA LYS A 615 -21.76 10.62 -2.93
C LYS A 615 -21.18 9.57 -3.89
N GLY A 616 -22.06 9.07 -4.77
CA GLY A 616 -21.71 8.12 -5.82
C GLY A 616 -21.68 6.66 -5.36
N ALA A 617 -22.10 6.38 -4.13
CA ALA A 617 -22.26 5.03 -3.61
C ALA A 617 -23.53 4.37 -4.17
N ASP A 618 -23.44 3.05 -4.39
CA ASP A 618 -24.53 2.16 -4.79
C ASP A 618 -24.29 0.75 -4.23
N GLU A 619 -25.16 -0.21 -4.55
CA GLU A 619 -25.09 -1.59 -4.05
C GLU A 619 -23.77 -2.33 -4.38
N ARG A 620 -23.00 -1.87 -5.37
CA ARG A 620 -21.78 -2.50 -5.88
C ARG A 620 -20.59 -1.56 -5.89
N LYS A 621 -20.69 -0.42 -5.22
CA LYS A 621 -19.68 0.62 -5.29
C LYS A 621 -19.68 1.46 -4.02
N PHE A 622 -18.51 1.54 -3.39
CA PHE A 622 -18.25 2.54 -2.36
C PHE A 622 -18.43 3.95 -2.90
N GLY A 623 -18.67 4.89 -2.00
CA GLY A 623 -18.81 6.30 -2.35
C GLY A 623 -17.48 6.96 -2.74
N THR A 624 -17.46 8.29 -2.73
CA THR A 624 -16.22 9.05 -3.02
C THR A 624 -15.26 8.93 -1.84
N GLN A 625 -14.07 8.37 -2.05
CA GLN A 625 -13.06 8.21 -0.99
C GLN A 625 -12.56 9.57 -0.49
N LEU A 626 -12.65 9.79 0.82
CA LEU A 626 -12.23 11.02 1.50
C LEU A 626 -10.84 10.88 2.12
N GLY A 627 -10.50 9.67 2.58
CA GLY A 627 -9.23 9.37 3.24
C GLY A 627 -9.18 7.96 3.79
N SER A 628 -8.32 7.75 4.78
CA SER A 628 -8.06 6.44 5.39
C SER A 628 -7.80 6.60 6.89
N PRO A 629 -8.74 6.18 7.74
CA PRO A 629 -8.61 6.31 9.19
C PRO A 629 -7.35 5.65 9.76
N GLU A 630 -6.88 6.18 10.89
CA GLU A 630 -5.88 5.48 11.69
C GLU A 630 -6.56 4.35 12.45
N VAL A 631 -5.94 3.17 12.42
CA VAL A 631 -6.47 1.96 13.05
C VAL A 631 -5.39 1.37 13.92
N LEU A 632 -5.71 1.14 15.18
CA LEU A 632 -4.81 0.62 16.20
C LEU A 632 -5.53 -0.43 17.02
N THR A 633 -4.94 -1.61 17.13
CA THR A 633 -5.47 -2.67 17.99
C THR A 633 -4.70 -2.69 19.30
N THR A 634 -5.41 -2.56 20.43
CA THR A 634 -4.81 -2.54 21.77
C THR A 634 -5.82 -3.06 22.80
N ASP A 635 -5.37 -3.91 23.72
CA ASP A 635 -6.18 -4.43 24.83
C ASP A 635 -7.54 -5.04 24.40
N GLY A 636 -7.56 -5.73 23.25
CA GLY A 636 -8.76 -6.32 22.67
C GLY A 636 -9.72 -5.32 22.01
N TRP A 637 -9.34 -4.05 21.90
CA TRP A 637 -10.09 -3.02 21.21
C TRP A 637 -9.44 -2.63 19.90
N ILE A 638 -10.28 -2.34 18.91
CA ILE A 638 -9.90 -1.74 17.64
C ILE A 638 -10.27 -0.26 17.72
N LYS A 639 -9.26 0.60 17.84
CA LYS A 639 -9.38 2.06 17.86
C LYS A 639 -9.30 2.60 16.43
N ILE A 640 -10.25 3.44 16.06
CA ILE A 640 -10.37 4.04 14.73
C ILE A 640 -10.42 5.56 14.90
N VAL A 641 -9.46 6.29 14.35
CA VAL A 641 -9.41 7.76 14.41
C VAL A 641 -9.82 8.35 13.07
N VAL A 642 -10.91 9.10 13.08
CA VAL A 642 -11.51 9.76 11.92
C VAL A 642 -11.24 11.25 12.00
N LYS A 643 -10.54 11.80 11.01
CA LYS A 643 -10.21 13.22 10.98
C LYS A 643 -11.46 14.07 10.69
N GLY A 644 -11.62 15.16 11.43
CA GLY A 644 -12.69 16.12 11.23
C GLY A 644 -12.69 16.73 9.83
N GLU A 645 -11.53 16.84 9.20
CA GLU A 645 -11.39 17.26 7.79
C GLU A 645 -12.28 16.45 6.84
N TRP A 646 -12.40 15.13 7.06
CA TRP A 646 -13.23 14.24 6.24
C TRP A 646 -14.72 14.41 6.55
N LEU A 647 -15.04 14.77 7.79
CA LEU A 647 -16.41 14.97 8.26
C LEU A 647 -16.93 16.40 8.05
N GLY A 648 -16.12 17.28 7.44
CA GLY A 648 -16.48 18.68 7.22
C GLY A 648 -16.28 19.59 8.43
N PHE A 649 -15.42 19.20 9.38
CA PHE A 649 -15.13 19.89 10.64
C PHE A 649 -16.39 20.17 11.49
N PRO A 650 -17.10 19.12 11.94
CA PRO A 650 -18.29 19.28 12.78
C PRO A 650 -17.93 19.96 14.11
N GLU A 651 -18.74 20.92 14.55
CA GLU A 651 -18.60 21.58 15.86
C GLU A 651 -19.09 20.68 17.01
N GLU A 652 -20.11 19.86 16.72
CA GLU A 652 -20.72 18.89 17.62
C GLU A 652 -21.19 17.64 16.85
N PHE A 653 -21.33 16.53 17.58
CA PHE A 653 -21.80 15.24 17.09
C PHE A 653 -23.20 14.89 17.63
N THR A 654 -23.85 15.80 18.35
CA THR A 654 -25.19 15.61 18.90
C THR A 654 -26.17 15.18 17.81
N GLY A 655 -26.89 14.09 18.06
CA GLY A 655 -27.88 13.54 17.15
C GLY A 655 -27.32 12.63 16.05
N TRP A 656 -25.99 12.52 15.91
CA TRP A 656 -25.40 11.58 14.96
C TRP A 656 -25.76 10.14 15.33
N LYS A 657 -26.06 9.34 14.31
CA LYS A 657 -26.21 7.88 14.45
C LYS A 657 -25.03 7.20 13.80
N ILE A 658 -24.59 6.10 14.42
CA ILE A 658 -23.50 5.28 13.93
C ILE A 658 -24.03 3.85 13.87
N TYR A 659 -23.90 3.23 12.71
CA TYR A 659 -24.26 1.84 12.49
C TYR A 659 -23.00 1.05 12.13
N ILE A 660 -22.69 0.04 12.93
CA ILE A 660 -21.52 -0.82 12.75
C ILE A 660 -22.03 -2.17 12.29
N THR A 661 -21.40 -2.74 11.27
CA THR A 661 -21.69 -4.09 10.77
C THR A 661 -20.40 -4.87 10.60
N THR A 662 -20.49 -6.18 10.74
CA THR A 662 -19.37 -7.11 10.53
C THR A 662 -19.64 -8.12 9.44
N TRP A 663 -18.62 -8.43 8.65
CA TRP A 663 -18.58 -9.56 7.69
C TRP A 663 -17.12 -9.94 7.43
N ASP A 664 -16.82 -11.01 6.69
CA ASP A 664 -15.44 -11.28 6.24
C ASP A 664 -15.16 -10.75 4.82
N TYR A 665 -13.96 -10.20 4.63
CA TYR A 665 -13.50 -9.68 3.34
C TYR A 665 -12.24 -10.41 2.88
N ASP A 666 -12.33 -11.09 1.74
CA ASP A 666 -11.16 -11.67 1.10
C ASP A 666 -10.39 -10.56 0.38
N GLY A 667 -9.26 -10.15 0.94
CA GLY A 667 -8.42 -9.10 0.35
C GLY A 667 -7.72 -9.50 -0.95
N VAL A 668 -7.51 -10.80 -1.20
CA VAL A 668 -6.81 -11.29 -2.41
C VAL A 668 -7.78 -11.39 -3.58
N GLU A 669 -8.94 -12.00 -3.34
CA GLU A 669 -10.03 -12.07 -4.31
C GLU A 669 -10.84 -10.78 -4.38
N ASN A 670 -10.65 -9.89 -3.39
CA ASN A 670 -11.22 -8.56 -3.31
C ASN A 670 -12.77 -8.60 -3.38
N ARG A 671 -13.33 -9.48 -2.56
CA ARG A 671 -14.77 -9.68 -2.41
C ARG A 671 -15.11 -10.00 -0.97
N PHE A 672 -16.32 -9.63 -0.56
CA PHE A 672 -16.93 -10.19 0.63
C PHE A 672 -17.08 -11.70 0.44
N ARG A 673 -16.76 -12.48 1.47
CA ARG A 673 -16.87 -13.93 1.37
C ARG A 673 -18.33 -14.32 1.15
N PRO A 674 -18.59 -15.32 0.30
CA PRO A 674 -19.95 -15.66 -0.11
C PRO A 674 -20.76 -16.27 1.05
N LEU A 675 -22.09 -16.17 0.90
CA LEU A 675 -23.09 -16.78 1.77
C LEU A 675 -23.87 -17.85 0.98
N GLU A 676 -23.82 -19.08 1.46
CA GLU A 676 -24.50 -20.25 0.90
C GLU A 676 -25.39 -20.93 1.95
N GLU A 677 -26.11 -21.98 1.54
CA GLU A 677 -26.97 -22.74 2.45
C GLU A 677 -26.16 -23.50 3.50
N GLU A 678 -25.03 -24.10 3.10
CA GLU A 678 -24.13 -24.88 3.97
C GLU A 678 -22.76 -24.19 4.10
N PRO A 679 -22.18 -24.12 5.31
CA PRO A 679 -20.87 -23.50 5.49
C PRO A 679 -19.76 -24.37 4.86
N LYS A 680 -18.72 -23.71 4.34
CA LYS A 680 -17.47 -24.35 3.88
C LYS A 680 -16.28 -23.61 4.48
N ALA A 681 -15.05 -24.07 4.19
CA ALA A 681 -13.83 -23.51 4.79
C ALA A 681 -13.79 -21.97 4.77
N TYR A 682 -14.17 -21.35 3.64
CA TYR A 682 -14.18 -19.90 3.48
C TYR A 682 -15.52 -19.37 2.95
N ILE A 683 -16.62 -20.03 3.28
CA ILE A 683 -17.98 -19.68 2.85
C ILE A 683 -18.91 -19.74 4.05
N PHE A 684 -19.67 -18.68 4.28
CA PHE A 684 -20.68 -18.62 5.34
C PHE A 684 -21.88 -19.49 4.99
N GLY A 685 -22.51 -20.08 6.02
CA GLY A 685 -23.69 -20.94 5.88
C GLY A 685 -25.00 -20.27 6.32
N GLY A 686 -26.11 -20.97 6.11
CA GLY A 686 -27.43 -20.58 6.63
C GLY A 686 -28.19 -19.54 5.79
N GLY A 687 -27.69 -19.17 4.61
CA GLY A 687 -28.25 -18.08 3.82
C GLY A 687 -28.24 -18.30 2.31
N LYS A 688 -28.49 -17.21 1.58
CA LYS A 688 -28.40 -17.16 0.12
C LYS A 688 -27.55 -15.96 -0.28
N GLU A 689 -26.97 -16.00 -1.47
CA GLU A 689 -26.13 -14.90 -2.00
C GLU A 689 -26.86 -13.54 -2.05
N THR A 690 -28.20 -13.55 -2.10
CA THR A 690 -29.05 -12.34 -2.09
C THR A 690 -29.40 -11.84 -0.69
N ASP A 691 -29.16 -12.62 0.35
CA ASP A 691 -29.42 -12.22 1.73
C ASP A 691 -28.34 -11.20 2.18
N PRO A 692 -28.59 -10.40 3.24
CA PRO A 692 -27.64 -9.40 3.73
C PRO A 692 -26.30 -9.99 4.16
N TYR A 693 -25.19 -9.33 3.82
CA TYR A 693 -23.84 -9.66 4.31
C TYR A 693 -23.55 -8.88 5.59
N VAL A 694 -24.29 -9.23 6.63
CA VAL A 694 -24.16 -8.71 7.98
C VAL A 694 -24.17 -9.93 8.90
N MET A 695 -23.06 -10.17 9.59
CA MET A 695 -22.93 -11.27 10.54
C MET A 695 -23.43 -10.80 11.89
N ASP A 696 -22.99 -9.60 12.29
CA ASP A 696 -23.41 -8.90 13.49
C ASP A 696 -23.54 -7.40 13.22
N ASP A 697 -24.29 -6.70 14.07
CA ASP A 697 -24.52 -5.26 13.93
C ASP A 697 -24.81 -4.51 15.24
N LEU A 698 -24.36 -3.26 15.32
CA LEU A 698 -24.55 -2.42 16.49
C LEU A 698 -24.90 -0.98 16.13
N TRP A 699 -25.96 -0.46 16.75
CA TRP A 699 -26.36 0.95 16.67
C TRP A 699 -25.83 1.76 17.84
N ILE A 700 -25.28 2.94 17.55
CA ILE A 700 -24.89 3.94 18.55
C ILE A 700 -25.54 5.26 18.19
N LYS A 701 -26.24 5.85 19.16
CA LYS A 701 -26.74 7.22 19.07
C LYS A 701 -25.90 8.13 19.95
N ILE A 702 -25.52 9.30 19.42
CA ILE A 702 -24.81 10.32 20.17
C ILE A 702 -25.84 11.31 20.72
N GLU A 703 -26.07 11.27 22.03
CA GLU A 703 -27.05 12.15 22.69
C GLU A 703 -26.49 13.50 23.13
N LYS A 704 -25.16 13.65 23.14
CA LYS A 704 -24.43 14.81 23.71
C LYS A 704 -23.41 15.41 22.76
#